data_AF-A0A954EN93-F1
#
_entry.id   AF-A0A954EN93-F1
#
_cell.length_a   1.000
_cell.length_b   1.000
_cell.length_c   1.000
_cell.angle_alpha   90.00
_cell.angle_beta   90.00
_cell.angle_gamma   90.00
#
_symmetry.space_group_name_H-M   'P 1'
#
loop_
_entity.id
_entity.type
_entity.pdbx_description
1 polymer ?
#
loop_
_entity_poly.entity_id
_entity_poly.type
_entity_poly.pdbx_seq_one_letter_code
_entity_poly.pdbx_strand_id
1 'polypeptide(L)'
;MFILSLILGLVAVSVWCIPFALPIWFFNKSNARWVPASTKRDSVVVRHEVATILVILLVWGGVMSLSGFGTAPLSVKFLDEGLSETTRSYYRWATVAGVSLALVGLVTAWRYSTTYAVAGLLALGLGGGAALQSALSEQQIWEWTQRHSRGESDKSEKLPTTFRFQLVDNIEGADLWINGVYMGKTPYETTDIELLAKVEPWEHEARREAEKMGGDERVVYHTPQGQELTQWGWCPLHLHGSHDSSNMYYRVELNGVSGYSHVSSQESVGPTNSPDWVRLMTLDTVFPAWENSIEELLDRARMNNYEVDAEWWDAFESHGSFANQRLNNALREEPQLRKILMQRAERTVQLDSVTDAASAWRALMEIEAQVSQAHEYHSESDLGLAVDFLVPFLDEEQLVNYALAAMKRWPRADLGSTMWTATGFGTYGTGGTSHGTFGGSVHGEEVGAWPIAHAVWRLDQRLDAATGPASIQGDAHGPLETWIDPNADNLVERRITPELIKLSRENSNAIRYAGVLGGSAYEHFLIHHNWREPATDPFDGNVRIGTSEVYMNGWFQKLAMLDSPLGAEFRRQQSDKLLDIARDAVDENSMWAWSIPDGLDYLFVDFGSTVAPQVNYGGSTPSLAMQFWPKFDGMMHAVPERRQQETLRGRWTYLARMWPESTVEMFAKSFAEAAENQDFTFAPNFPEDFPPSEQFRILSGVIELEEQRVSTLREDPEEQRYNGPKYRAQLGISRLKERRSELPCVESAELLVTEMTADPKHSWRGRLHDFLNNDRQHEDLLRLITNTGGAELQKQIIPALENHPIPSRRELLRKLALHEELRNLDASLEDSVVGDARAAEARLEALEAKPLAEMRRTELVAPQSDEGQSEDADGNAVSGE
;
A
#
# COMPACT_ATOMS: atom_id res chain seq x y z
N MET A 1 40.09 31.10 -8.10
CA MET A 1 39.17 31.21 -9.25
C MET A 1 38.05 32.22 -9.00
N PHE A 2 37.34 32.17 -7.87
CA PHE A 2 36.24 33.10 -7.54
C PHE A 2 36.58 34.60 -7.71
N ILE A 3 37.73 35.05 -7.20
CA ILE A 3 38.19 36.45 -7.32
C ILE A 3 38.47 36.83 -8.79
N LEU A 4 38.99 35.90 -9.59
CA LEU A 4 39.26 36.13 -11.01
C LEU A 4 37.95 36.26 -11.82
N SER A 5 36.95 35.43 -11.48
CA SER A 5 35.60 35.52 -12.07
C SER A 5 34.89 36.83 -11.68
N LEU A 6 35.05 37.29 -10.43
CA LEU A 6 34.50 38.58 -9.98
C LEU A 6 35.12 39.76 -10.74
N ILE A 7 36.44 39.74 -10.94
CA ILE A 7 37.17 40.78 -11.68
C ILE A 7 36.76 40.78 -13.16
N LEU A 8 36.65 39.59 -13.79
CA LEU A 8 36.19 39.48 -15.19
C LEU A 8 34.73 39.90 -15.35
N GLY A 9 33.86 39.59 -14.39
CA GLY A 9 32.47 40.05 -14.36
C GLY A 9 32.37 41.58 -14.26
N LEU A 10 33.15 42.20 -13.38
CA LEU A 10 33.21 43.66 -13.24
C LEU A 10 33.77 44.34 -14.51
N VAL A 11 34.78 43.74 -15.15
CA VAL A 11 35.34 44.25 -16.42
C VAL A 11 34.32 44.11 -17.55
N ALA A 12 33.60 43.00 -17.65
CA ALA A 12 32.56 42.80 -18.67
C ALA A 12 31.40 43.79 -18.49
N VAL A 13 30.93 44.01 -17.25
CA VAL A 13 29.91 45.02 -16.93
C VAL A 13 30.41 46.42 -17.28
N SER A 14 31.68 46.74 -16.99
CA SER A 14 32.27 48.03 -17.35
C SER A 14 32.37 48.23 -18.86
N VAL A 15 32.84 47.23 -19.60
CA VAL A 15 33.01 47.28 -21.07
C VAL A 15 31.66 47.35 -21.79
N TRP A 16 30.59 46.76 -21.24
CA TRP A 16 29.26 46.82 -21.82
C TRP A 16 28.45 48.05 -21.38
N CYS A 17 28.60 48.54 -20.14
CA CYS A 17 27.84 49.70 -19.68
C CYS A 17 28.43 51.04 -20.17
N ILE A 18 29.75 51.14 -20.36
CA ILE A 18 30.41 52.39 -20.78
C ILE A 18 29.97 52.85 -22.19
N PRO A 19 29.89 51.99 -23.22
CA PRO A 19 29.41 52.38 -24.56
C PRO A 19 27.93 52.75 -24.62
N PHE A 20 27.11 52.28 -23.67
CA PHE A 20 25.68 52.64 -23.57
C PHE A 20 25.44 53.90 -22.72
N ALA A 21 26.31 54.17 -21.73
CA ALA A 21 26.27 55.40 -20.94
C ALA A 21 26.86 56.62 -21.66
N LEU A 22 27.87 56.42 -22.52
CA LEU A 22 28.55 57.49 -23.27
C LEU A 22 27.62 58.28 -24.22
N PRO A 23 26.73 57.65 -25.02
CA PRO A 23 25.76 58.37 -25.83
C PRO A 23 24.80 59.21 -24.97
N ILE A 24 24.37 58.70 -23.82
CA ILE A 24 23.42 59.41 -22.93
C ILE A 24 24.06 60.69 -22.35
N TRP A 25 25.37 60.70 -22.13
CA TRP A 25 26.10 61.88 -21.68
C TRP A 25 26.36 62.89 -22.83
N PHE A 26 26.59 62.41 -24.06
CA PHE A 26 26.81 63.26 -25.23
C PHE A 26 25.53 63.75 -25.94
N PHE A 27 24.37 63.11 -25.73
CA PHE A 27 23.11 63.50 -26.37
C PHE A 27 22.43 64.73 -25.75
N ASN A 28 23.04 65.38 -24.75
CA ASN A 28 22.40 66.45 -23.99
C ASN A 28 22.49 67.86 -24.62
N LYS A 29 22.82 68.03 -25.93
CA LYS A 29 22.79 69.40 -26.49
C LYS A 29 22.56 69.63 -27.99
N SER A 30 22.58 68.64 -28.89
CA SER A 30 22.36 68.96 -30.31
C SER A 30 22.01 67.74 -31.16
N ASN A 31 20.72 67.38 -31.23
CA ASN A 31 20.03 66.85 -32.43
C ASN A 31 18.63 66.32 -32.06
N ALA A 32 17.68 67.24 -31.83
CA ALA A 32 16.27 66.93 -31.56
C ALA A 32 15.42 66.76 -32.84
N ARG A 33 15.98 66.19 -33.93
CA ARG A 33 15.28 66.08 -35.23
C ARG A 33 14.81 64.67 -35.62
N TRP A 34 15.06 63.64 -34.81
CA TRP A 34 14.73 62.25 -35.14
C TRP A 34 13.64 61.61 -34.27
N VAL A 35 13.03 62.36 -33.35
CA VAL A 35 11.90 61.84 -32.54
C VAL A 35 10.58 62.30 -33.17
N PRO A 36 9.66 61.38 -33.53
CA PRO A 36 8.34 61.75 -34.06
C PRO A 36 7.60 62.69 -33.11
N ALA A 37 7.00 63.75 -33.64
CA ALA A 37 6.36 64.83 -32.86
C ALA A 37 5.19 64.37 -31.95
N SER A 38 4.76 63.11 -32.03
CA SER A 38 3.68 62.53 -31.23
C SER A 38 4.09 62.06 -29.82
N THR A 39 5.37 62.15 -29.44
CA THR A 39 5.83 61.72 -28.10
C THR A 39 6.62 62.81 -27.39
N LYS A 40 5.96 63.94 -27.06
CA LYS A 40 6.41 64.78 -25.94
C LYS A 40 6.04 64.10 -24.63
N ARG A 41 6.78 63.05 -24.25
CA ARG A 41 6.77 62.53 -22.88
C ARG A 41 7.73 63.35 -22.02
N ASP A 42 7.30 63.67 -20.81
CA ASP A 42 8.10 64.42 -19.84
C ASP A 42 9.47 63.76 -19.63
N SER A 43 10.52 64.59 -19.56
CA SER A 43 11.91 64.15 -19.38
C SER A 43 12.14 63.30 -18.12
N VAL A 44 11.20 63.35 -17.17
CA VAL A 44 11.20 62.52 -15.95
C VAL A 44 10.83 61.07 -16.26
N VAL A 45 9.88 60.82 -17.17
CA VAL A 45 9.46 59.47 -17.57
C VAL A 45 10.59 58.75 -18.31
N VAL A 46 11.29 59.46 -19.19
CA VAL A 46 12.45 58.90 -19.91
C VAL A 46 13.59 58.55 -18.94
N ARG A 47 13.84 59.39 -17.92
CA ARG A 47 14.84 59.07 -16.89
C ARG A 47 14.45 57.87 -16.03
N HIS A 48 13.16 57.71 -15.73
CA HIS A 48 12.66 56.54 -15.00
C HIS A 48 12.75 55.27 -15.83
N GLU A 49 12.35 55.28 -17.10
CA GLU A 49 12.47 54.11 -17.98
C GLU A 49 13.94 53.68 -18.14
N VAL A 50 14.87 54.63 -18.29
CA VAL A 50 16.32 54.33 -18.37
C VAL A 50 16.86 53.78 -17.04
N ALA A 51 16.44 54.34 -15.90
CA ALA A 51 16.85 53.83 -14.59
C ALA A 51 16.33 52.40 -14.35
N THR A 52 15.08 52.11 -14.73
CA THR A 52 14.50 50.77 -14.62
C THR A 52 15.23 49.77 -15.51
N ILE A 53 15.58 50.14 -16.75
CA ILE A 53 16.38 49.28 -17.64
C ILE A 53 17.77 48.99 -17.05
N LEU A 54 18.43 50.00 -16.47
CA LEU A 54 19.73 49.81 -15.81
C LEU A 54 19.64 48.89 -14.59
N VAL A 55 18.60 49.03 -13.78
CA VAL A 55 18.37 48.15 -12.61
C VAL A 55 18.10 46.72 -13.06
N ILE A 56 17.29 46.51 -14.10
CA ILE A 56 17.03 45.17 -14.65
C ILE A 56 18.30 44.54 -15.20
N LEU A 57 19.13 45.29 -15.94
CA LEU A 57 20.41 44.78 -16.45
C LEU A 57 21.41 44.47 -15.33
N LEU A 58 21.43 45.25 -14.25
CA LEU A 58 22.26 44.99 -13.07
C LEU A 58 21.79 43.76 -12.29
N VAL A 59 20.49 43.59 -12.09
CA VAL A 59 19.91 42.41 -11.44
C VAL A 59 20.17 41.17 -12.30
N TRP A 60 20.01 41.27 -13.62
CA TRP A 60 20.31 40.16 -14.54
C TRP A 60 21.80 39.79 -14.55
N GLY A 61 22.70 40.78 -14.61
CA GLY A 61 24.13 40.56 -14.46
C GLY A 61 24.50 39.94 -13.11
N GLY A 62 23.84 40.36 -12.03
CA GLY A 62 24.02 39.81 -10.68
C GLY A 62 23.53 38.36 -10.56
N VAL A 63 22.34 38.05 -11.07
CA VAL A 63 21.78 36.69 -11.10
C VAL A 63 22.67 35.77 -11.92
N MET A 64 23.09 36.16 -13.13
CA MET A 64 24.01 35.38 -13.97
C MET A 64 25.38 35.15 -13.32
N SER A 65 25.83 36.09 -12.48
CA SER A 65 27.10 35.96 -11.75
C SER A 65 26.97 35.04 -10.52
N LEU A 66 25.83 35.09 -9.81
CA LEU A 66 25.57 34.35 -8.57
C LEU A 66 25.09 32.91 -8.81
N SER A 67 24.38 32.65 -9.90
CA SER A 67 23.85 31.32 -10.25
C SER A 67 24.89 30.38 -10.87
N GLY A 68 26.17 30.75 -10.90
CA GLY A 68 27.22 29.91 -11.48
C GLY A 68 27.18 29.83 -13.02
N PHE A 69 26.38 30.67 -13.70
CA PHE A 69 26.39 30.82 -15.16
C PHE A 69 27.71 31.41 -15.70
N GLY A 70 28.61 31.84 -14.82
CA GLY A 70 30.01 32.17 -15.11
C GLY A 70 30.93 30.98 -15.38
N THR A 71 30.42 29.88 -15.96
CA THR A 71 31.29 29.09 -16.83
C THR A 71 31.53 29.95 -18.06
N ALA A 72 32.80 30.32 -18.30
CA ALA A 72 33.23 30.87 -19.60
C ALA A 72 32.46 30.14 -20.70
N PRO A 73 31.93 30.84 -21.74
CA PRO A 73 30.97 30.28 -22.69
C PRO A 73 31.40 28.87 -22.98
N LEU A 74 30.61 27.90 -22.48
CA LEU A 74 30.89 26.46 -22.54
C LEU A 74 31.74 26.23 -23.76
N SER A 75 33.04 26.04 -23.53
CA SER A 75 34.02 26.17 -24.60
C SER A 75 33.51 25.32 -25.74
N VAL A 76 33.36 25.89 -26.93
CA VAL A 76 32.91 25.14 -28.11
C VAL A 76 33.75 23.86 -28.30
N LYS A 77 34.95 23.80 -27.70
CA LYS A 77 35.77 22.60 -27.50
C LYS A 77 35.08 21.41 -26.80
N PHE A 78 34.22 21.60 -25.80
CA PHE A 78 33.51 20.50 -25.12
C PHE A 78 32.35 19.92 -25.95
N LEU A 79 31.82 20.67 -26.92
CA LEU A 79 30.85 20.17 -27.89
C LEU A 79 31.50 19.47 -29.09
N ASP A 80 32.82 19.58 -29.25
CA ASP A 80 33.53 19.15 -30.45
C ASP A 80 33.94 17.67 -30.43
N GLU A 81 34.13 17.08 -29.24
CA GLU A 81 34.72 15.74 -29.10
C GLU A 81 33.71 14.58 -28.92
N GLY A 82 32.41 14.85 -28.74
CA GLY A 82 31.43 13.79 -28.41
C GLY A 82 30.12 13.76 -29.20
N LEU A 83 29.79 14.79 -29.98
CA LEU A 83 28.50 14.89 -30.69
C LEU A 83 28.62 14.58 -32.18
N SER A 84 27.63 13.87 -32.73
CA SER A 84 27.52 13.66 -34.17
C SER A 84 27.44 15.00 -34.90
N GLU A 85 28.01 15.08 -36.10
CA GLU A 85 28.06 16.30 -36.90
C GLU A 85 26.66 16.81 -37.28
N THR A 86 25.72 15.88 -37.43
CA THR A 86 24.29 16.14 -37.65
C THR A 86 23.66 16.87 -36.46
N THR A 87 23.95 16.42 -35.24
CA THR A 87 23.46 17.05 -34.00
C THR A 87 24.06 18.44 -33.82
N ARG A 88 25.37 18.59 -34.08
CA ARG A 88 26.05 19.90 -34.09
C ARG A 88 25.41 20.87 -35.10
N SER A 89 25.08 20.39 -36.30
CA SER A 89 24.43 21.19 -37.33
C SER A 89 23.04 21.64 -36.92
N TYR A 90 22.20 20.72 -36.42
CA TYR A 90 20.85 21.03 -35.94
C TYR A 90 20.87 22.06 -34.82
N TYR A 91 21.81 21.92 -33.89
CA TYR A 91 21.97 22.85 -32.77
C TYR A 91 22.39 24.24 -33.23
N ARG A 92 23.34 24.34 -34.17
CA ARG A 92 23.74 25.62 -34.77
C ARG A 92 22.55 26.32 -35.45
N TRP A 93 21.74 25.57 -36.20
CA TRP A 93 20.56 26.12 -36.88
C TRP A 93 19.44 26.52 -35.91
N ALA A 94 19.19 25.73 -34.86
CA ALA A 94 18.23 26.07 -33.81
C ALA A 94 18.64 27.35 -33.04
N THR A 95 19.93 27.48 -32.72
CA THR A 95 20.47 28.68 -32.06
C THR A 95 20.35 29.91 -32.97
N VAL A 96 20.69 29.78 -34.25
CA VAL A 96 20.55 30.86 -35.23
C VAL A 96 19.09 31.25 -35.41
N ALA A 97 18.17 30.29 -35.49
CA ALA A 97 16.74 30.55 -35.62
C ALA A 97 16.16 31.24 -34.37
N GLY A 98 16.53 30.78 -33.18
CA GLY A 98 16.12 31.39 -31.91
C GLY A 98 16.61 32.82 -31.75
N VAL A 99 17.89 33.08 -32.05
CA VAL A 99 18.46 34.43 -32.04
C VAL A 99 17.80 35.33 -33.09
N SER A 100 17.51 34.79 -34.28
CA SER A 100 16.84 35.55 -35.34
C SER A 100 15.41 35.92 -34.97
N LEU A 101 14.65 34.99 -34.39
CA LEU A 101 13.29 35.24 -33.89
C LEU A 101 13.28 36.23 -32.73
N ALA A 102 14.26 36.13 -31.82
CA ALA A 102 14.42 37.08 -30.72
C ALA A 102 14.76 38.49 -31.26
N LEU A 103 15.64 38.62 -32.24
CA LEU A 103 15.96 39.89 -32.89
C LEU A 103 14.76 40.49 -33.62
N VAL A 104 13.99 39.67 -34.34
CA VAL A 104 12.76 40.13 -35.01
C VAL A 104 11.73 40.59 -33.97
N GLY A 105 11.52 39.81 -32.90
CA GLY A 105 10.66 40.17 -31.76
C GLY A 105 11.11 41.43 -31.03
N LEU A 106 12.43 41.65 -30.92
CA LEU A 106 13.00 42.86 -30.34
C LEU A 106 12.69 44.09 -31.21
N VAL A 107 12.87 43.96 -32.53
CA VAL A 107 12.63 45.05 -33.49
C VAL A 107 11.15 45.40 -33.58
N THR A 108 10.25 44.42 -33.53
CA THR A 108 8.81 44.68 -33.45
C THR A 108 8.41 45.27 -32.10
N ALA A 109 8.89 44.74 -30.98
CA ALA A 109 8.57 45.28 -29.65
C ALA A 109 9.12 46.70 -29.44
N TRP A 110 10.31 47.01 -29.96
CA TRP A 110 10.92 48.35 -29.87
C TRP A 110 10.10 49.43 -30.61
N ARG A 111 9.30 49.06 -31.62
CA ARG A 111 8.35 49.98 -32.25
C ARG A 111 7.14 50.33 -31.39
N TYR A 112 6.80 49.52 -30.39
CA TYR A 112 5.61 49.70 -29.55
C TYR A 112 5.93 50.15 -28.11
N SER A 113 6.97 49.60 -27.48
CA SER A 113 7.50 50.06 -26.19
C SER A 113 8.79 49.31 -25.82
N THR A 114 9.78 50.05 -25.33
CA THR A 114 11.08 49.52 -24.86
C THR A 114 10.92 48.53 -23.70
N THR A 115 9.90 48.69 -22.86
CA THR A 115 9.63 47.80 -21.71
C THR A 115 9.18 46.41 -22.14
N TYR A 116 8.33 46.30 -23.18
CA TYR A 116 7.90 45.00 -23.71
C TYR A 116 9.03 44.26 -24.43
N ALA A 117 9.95 45.00 -25.08
CA ALA A 117 11.13 44.39 -25.71
C ALA A 117 12.06 43.74 -24.67
N VAL A 118 12.25 44.39 -23.52
CA VAL A 118 13.06 43.85 -22.42
C VAL A 118 12.38 42.66 -21.75
N ALA A 119 11.06 42.72 -21.52
CA ALA A 119 10.30 41.60 -20.97
C ALA A 119 10.31 40.37 -21.91
N GLY A 120 10.18 40.59 -23.22
CA GLY A 120 10.27 39.52 -24.22
C GLY A 120 11.65 38.87 -24.30
N LEU A 121 12.72 39.67 -24.20
CA LEU A 121 14.09 39.14 -24.11
C LEU A 121 14.30 38.28 -22.87
N LEU A 122 13.77 38.70 -21.71
CA LEU A 122 13.89 37.95 -20.47
C LEU A 122 13.15 36.63 -20.53
N ALA A 123 11.92 36.63 -21.06
CA ALA A 123 11.12 35.41 -21.22
C ALA A 123 11.78 34.42 -22.20
N LEU A 124 12.32 34.90 -23.33
CA LEU A 124 13.00 34.05 -24.31
C LEU A 124 14.35 33.54 -23.81
N GLY A 125 15.11 34.35 -23.07
CA GLY A 125 16.40 33.95 -22.50
C GLY A 125 16.24 32.90 -21.39
N LEU A 126 15.28 33.10 -20.48
CA LEU A 126 15.03 32.18 -19.37
C LEU A 126 14.31 30.90 -19.84
N GLY A 127 13.26 31.03 -20.65
CA GLY A 127 12.50 29.89 -21.18
C GLY A 127 13.31 29.05 -22.17
N GLY A 128 14.08 29.69 -23.05
CA GLY A 128 14.95 29.00 -24.00
C GLY A 128 16.12 28.29 -23.32
N GLY A 129 16.74 28.91 -22.31
CA GLY A 129 17.82 28.29 -21.53
C GLY A 129 17.37 27.07 -20.73
N ALA A 130 16.22 27.17 -20.05
CA ALA A 130 15.67 26.07 -19.26
C ALA A 130 15.22 24.89 -20.14
N ALA A 131 14.54 25.15 -21.27
CA ALA A 131 14.14 24.11 -22.20
C ALA A 131 15.34 23.38 -22.83
N LEU A 132 16.39 24.14 -23.18
CA LEU A 132 17.62 23.57 -23.72
C LEU A 132 18.37 22.74 -22.69
N GLN A 133 18.42 23.19 -21.43
CA GLN A 133 19.05 22.45 -20.34
C GLN A 133 18.28 21.16 -20.01
N SER A 134 16.94 21.20 -20.02
CA SER A 134 16.09 20.03 -19.84
C SER A 134 16.29 18.99 -20.96
N ALA A 135 16.33 19.46 -22.21
CA ALA A 135 16.59 18.59 -23.35
C ALA A 135 18.02 17.99 -23.31
N LEU A 136 19.01 18.77 -22.85
CA LEU A 136 20.38 18.30 -22.68
C LEU A 136 20.51 17.27 -21.55
N SER A 137 19.80 17.45 -20.43
CA SER A 137 19.80 16.46 -19.35
C SER A 137 19.10 15.17 -19.76
N GLU A 138 17.96 15.24 -20.46
CA GLU A 138 17.27 14.05 -20.96
C GLU A 138 18.11 13.31 -21.99
N GLN A 139 18.75 14.02 -22.93
CA GLN A 139 19.58 13.38 -23.94
C GLN A 139 20.88 12.82 -23.32
N GLN A 140 21.48 13.48 -22.33
CA GLN A 140 22.64 12.95 -21.60
C GLN A 140 22.28 11.70 -20.81
N ILE A 141 21.13 11.67 -20.15
CA ILE A 141 20.62 10.48 -19.48
C ILE A 141 20.40 9.38 -20.52
N TRP A 142 19.72 9.68 -21.63
CA TRP A 142 19.46 8.70 -22.69
C TRP A 142 20.75 8.15 -23.32
N GLU A 143 21.74 9.00 -23.62
CA GLU A 143 23.04 8.58 -24.15
C GLU A 143 23.90 7.86 -23.12
N TRP A 144 23.85 8.25 -21.84
CA TRP A 144 24.52 7.55 -20.75
C TRP A 144 23.93 6.14 -20.59
N THR A 145 22.61 6.02 -20.60
CA THR A 145 21.89 4.74 -20.55
C THR A 145 22.15 3.91 -21.81
N GLN A 146 22.21 4.52 -23.00
CA GLN A 146 22.60 3.85 -24.26
C GLN A 146 24.06 3.40 -24.26
N ARG A 147 25.02 4.18 -23.76
CA ARG A 147 26.44 3.78 -23.67
C ARG A 147 26.67 2.69 -22.63
N HIS A 148 25.94 2.73 -21.51
CA HIS A 148 26.00 1.67 -20.49
C HIS A 148 25.29 0.39 -20.94
N SER A 149 24.22 0.49 -21.74
CA SER A 149 23.52 -0.67 -22.31
C SER A 149 24.24 -1.27 -23.54
N ARG A 150 25.03 -0.49 -24.29
CA ARG A 150 25.78 -0.98 -25.47
C ARG A 150 27.17 -1.54 -25.17
N GLY A 151 27.58 -1.62 -23.91
CA GLY A 151 28.78 -2.36 -23.51
C GLY A 151 30.13 -1.70 -23.85
N GLU A 152 30.18 -0.42 -24.21
CA GLU A 152 31.45 0.25 -24.57
C GLU A 152 32.40 0.55 -23.37
N SER A 153 32.08 0.10 -22.16
CA SER A 153 32.95 0.23 -20.97
C SER A 153 34.10 -0.80 -20.91
N ASP A 154 34.54 -1.33 -22.05
CA ASP A 154 35.27 -2.60 -22.20
C ASP A 154 36.76 -2.57 -21.77
N LYS A 155 37.15 -1.69 -20.84
CA LYS A 155 38.54 -1.59 -20.33
C LYS A 155 38.72 -1.30 -18.84
N SER A 156 37.66 -1.08 -18.07
CA SER A 156 37.78 -1.24 -16.61
C SER A 156 37.64 -2.74 -16.33
N GLU A 157 38.64 -3.38 -15.74
CA GLU A 157 38.49 -4.71 -15.12
C GLU A 157 37.22 -4.67 -14.26
N LYS A 158 36.11 -5.21 -14.77
CA LYS A 158 34.88 -5.31 -14.00
C LYS A 158 35.15 -6.37 -12.95
N LEU A 159 35.00 -5.99 -11.69
CA LEU A 159 35.08 -6.92 -10.58
C LEU A 159 34.01 -8.01 -10.80
N PRO A 160 34.31 -9.28 -10.45
CA PRO A 160 33.33 -10.35 -10.52
C PRO A 160 32.06 -9.96 -9.77
N THR A 161 30.89 -10.20 -10.37
CA THR A 161 29.62 -9.92 -9.67
C THR A 161 29.31 -11.10 -8.76
N THR A 162 29.18 -10.86 -7.46
CA THR A 162 28.75 -11.88 -6.49
C THR A 162 27.25 -12.11 -6.57
N PHE A 163 26.82 -13.36 -6.67
CA PHE A 163 25.43 -13.81 -6.58
C PHE A 163 25.21 -14.54 -5.26
N ARG A 164 24.11 -14.23 -4.58
CA ARG A 164 23.60 -14.99 -3.44
C ARG A 164 22.25 -15.57 -3.79
N PHE A 165 22.12 -16.89 -3.83
CA PHE A 165 20.87 -17.60 -4.02
C PHE A 165 20.29 -17.98 -2.67
N GLN A 166 19.07 -17.55 -2.37
CA GLN A 166 18.35 -17.89 -1.14
C GLN A 166 16.88 -18.15 -1.45
N LEU A 167 16.19 -18.94 -0.63
CA LEU A 167 14.74 -19.12 -0.78
C LEU A 167 13.99 -17.89 -0.28
N VAL A 168 12.79 -17.60 -0.83
CA VAL A 168 11.91 -16.49 -0.39
C VAL A 168 11.72 -16.49 1.13
N ASP A 169 11.59 -17.67 1.72
CA ASP A 169 11.32 -17.81 3.14
C ASP A 169 12.60 -17.90 3.99
N ASN A 170 13.77 -17.59 3.42
CA ASN A 170 15.09 -17.74 4.07
C ASN A 170 15.34 -19.15 4.63
N ILE A 171 14.78 -20.18 3.98
CA ILE A 171 15.02 -21.56 4.37
C ILE A 171 16.47 -21.93 4.01
N GLU A 172 17.26 -22.24 5.05
CA GLU A 172 18.65 -22.68 4.91
C GLU A 172 18.75 -24.19 4.67
N GLY A 173 19.86 -24.61 4.06
CA GLY A 173 20.25 -26.00 3.89
C GLY A 173 19.66 -26.72 2.69
N ALA A 174 18.93 -26.03 1.80
CA ALA A 174 18.30 -26.65 0.64
C ALA A 174 19.30 -26.85 -0.50
N ASP A 175 19.32 -28.06 -1.05
CA ASP A 175 20.15 -28.46 -2.18
C ASP A 175 19.72 -27.69 -3.44
N LEU A 176 20.60 -26.81 -3.91
CA LEU A 176 20.39 -25.99 -5.08
C LEU A 176 21.01 -26.66 -6.30
N TRP A 177 20.18 -26.87 -7.32
CA TRP A 177 20.59 -27.33 -8.64
C TRP A 177 20.34 -26.21 -9.64
N ILE A 178 21.32 -25.91 -10.50
CA ILE A 178 21.15 -24.97 -11.60
C ILE A 178 21.50 -25.70 -12.89
N ASN A 179 20.57 -25.70 -13.85
CA ASN A 179 20.71 -26.39 -15.13
C ASN A 179 21.18 -27.85 -15.00
N GLY A 180 20.71 -28.56 -13.96
CA GLY A 180 21.07 -29.95 -13.67
C GLY A 180 22.38 -30.14 -12.90
N VAL A 181 23.12 -29.07 -12.58
CA VAL A 181 24.37 -29.12 -11.83
C VAL A 181 24.11 -28.78 -10.36
N TYR A 182 24.59 -29.62 -9.45
CA TYR A 182 24.51 -29.35 -8.00
C TYR A 182 25.47 -28.23 -7.63
N MET A 183 24.94 -27.17 -7.03
CA MET A 183 25.71 -25.97 -6.66
C MET A 183 26.17 -25.98 -5.20
N GLY A 184 25.36 -26.56 -4.32
CA GLY A 184 25.55 -26.54 -2.87
C GLY A 184 24.22 -26.33 -2.15
N LYS A 185 24.27 -25.79 -0.93
CA LYS A 185 23.10 -25.54 -0.10
C LYS A 185 22.76 -24.05 0.01
N THR A 186 21.47 -23.71 0.08
CA THR A 186 21.01 -22.33 0.33
C THR A 186 21.31 -21.88 1.78
N PRO A 187 21.55 -20.59 2.04
CA PRO A 187 21.94 -19.58 1.05
C PRO A 187 23.28 -19.95 0.40
N TYR A 188 23.34 -19.88 -0.93
CA TYR A 188 24.53 -20.22 -1.71
C TYR A 188 25.13 -18.98 -2.33
N GLU A 189 26.42 -18.76 -2.15
CA GLU A 189 27.15 -17.63 -2.75
C GLU A 189 28.18 -18.09 -3.79
N THR A 190 28.24 -17.37 -4.92
CA THR A 190 29.25 -17.59 -5.97
C THR A 190 29.44 -16.31 -6.79
N THR A 191 30.38 -16.30 -7.74
CA THR A 191 30.55 -15.19 -8.70
C THR A 191 29.99 -15.56 -10.07
N ASP A 192 29.65 -14.58 -10.92
CA ASP A 192 29.30 -14.83 -12.33
C ASP A 192 30.30 -15.74 -13.04
N ILE A 193 31.60 -15.49 -12.85
CA ILE A 193 32.69 -16.26 -13.49
C ILE A 193 32.66 -17.72 -13.03
N GLU A 194 32.56 -17.96 -11.71
CA GLU A 194 32.51 -19.31 -11.16
C GLU A 194 31.24 -20.06 -11.55
N LEU A 195 30.11 -19.36 -11.58
CA LEU A 195 28.82 -19.90 -11.98
C LEU A 195 28.86 -20.33 -13.45
N LEU A 196 29.33 -19.47 -14.34
CA LEU A 196 29.49 -19.77 -15.77
C LEU A 196 30.50 -20.88 -16.05
N ALA A 197 31.54 -21.01 -15.22
CA ALA A 197 32.51 -22.08 -15.35
C ALA A 197 31.94 -23.45 -14.94
N LYS A 198 30.97 -23.48 -14.02
CA LYS A 198 30.33 -24.71 -13.52
C LYS A 198 29.07 -25.09 -14.30
N VAL A 199 28.33 -24.09 -14.77
CA VAL A 199 26.96 -24.25 -15.26
C VAL A 199 26.83 -23.64 -16.65
N GLU A 200 26.67 -24.49 -17.66
CA GLU A 200 26.37 -24.03 -19.01
C GLU A 200 24.91 -23.53 -19.10
N PRO A 201 24.62 -22.44 -19.82
CA PRO A 201 23.26 -22.01 -20.09
C PRO A 201 22.45 -23.10 -20.80
N TRP A 202 21.21 -23.35 -20.34
CA TRP A 202 20.30 -24.25 -21.05
C TRP A 202 19.71 -23.57 -22.28
N GLU A 203 19.82 -24.22 -23.44
CA GLU A 203 18.97 -23.92 -24.57
C GLU A 203 17.52 -24.35 -24.28
N HIS A 204 16.54 -23.71 -24.94
CA HIS A 204 15.11 -24.01 -24.75
C HIS A 204 14.75 -25.49 -25.03
N GLU A 205 15.53 -26.19 -25.86
CA GLU A 205 15.35 -27.62 -26.11
C GLU A 205 15.87 -28.49 -24.96
N ALA A 206 17.04 -28.18 -24.41
CA ALA A 206 17.61 -28.87 -23.24
C ALA A 206 16.69 -28.77 -22.01
N ARG A 207 16.06 -27.61 -21.80
CA ARG A 207 15.00 -27.44 -20.80
C ARG A 207 13.82 -28.40 -21.03
N ARG A 208 13.31 -28.46 -22.26
CA ARG A 208 12.16 -29.33 -22.60
C ARG A 208 12.50 -30.81 -22.40
N GLU A 209 13.76 -31.20 -22.57
CA GLU A 209 14.21 -32.56 -22.28
C GLU A 209 14.36 -32.80 -20.78
N ALA A 210 14.92 -31.87 -20.01
CA ALA A 210 15.02 -31.98 -18.55
C ALA A 210 13.64 -32.05 -17.88
N GLU A 211 12.67 -31.23 -18.35
CA GLU A 211 11.26 -31.30 -17.92
C GLU A 211 10.61 -32.65 -18.25
N LYS A 212 11.06 -33.35 -19.31
CA LYS A 212 10.57 -34.70 -19.69
C LYS A 212 11.27 -35.82 -18.92
N MET A 213 12.55 -35.66 -18.58
CA MET A 213 13.34 -36.66 -17.85
C MET A 213 12.95 -36.76 -16.36
N GLY A 214 12.18 -35.80 -15.83
CA GLY A 214 11.59 -35.86 -14.49
C GLY A 214 10.55 -36.97 -14.25
N GLY A 215 10.19 -37.75 -15.29
CA GLY A 215 9.28 -38.90 -15.19
C GLY A 215 7.79 -38.50 -15.19
N ASP A 216 7.05 -39.05 -16.17
CA ASP A 216 5.61 -39.01 -16.47
C ASP A 216 4.84 -37.70 -16.20
N GLU A 217 4.44 -37.03 -17.30
CA GLU A 217 3.48 -35.90 -17.36
C GLU A 217 3.75 -34.75 -16.38
N ARG A 218 4.42 -33.67 -16.84
CA ARG A 218 4.59 -32.36 -16.15
C ARG A 218 3.98 -32.38 -14.74
N VAL A 219 4.76 -32.76 -13.72
CA VAL A 219 4.27 -32.70 -12.35
C VAL A 219 4.13 -31.22 -12.00
N VAL A 220 2.93 -30.69 -12.26
CA VAL A 220 2.52 -29.33 -11.94
C VAL A 220 1.90 -29.42 -10.57
N TYR A 221 2.46 -28.66 -9.64
CA TYR A 221 1.80 -28.40 -8.38
C TYR A 221 0.89 -27.20 -8.58
N HIS A 222 -0.41 -27.39 -8.38
CA HIS A 222 -1.35 -26.28 -8.30
C HIS A 222 -1.39 -25.83 -6.84
N THR A 223 -0.90 -24.62 -6.59
CA THR A 223 -1.07 -23.98 -5.28
C THR A 223 -2.56 -23.84 -4.95
N PRO A 224 -2.95 -23.68 -3.68
CA PRO A 224 -4.33 -23.35 -3.31
C PRO A 224 -4.87 -22.12 -4.05
N GLN A 225 -4.00 -21.18 -4.41
CA GLN A 225 -4.33 -19.97 -5.18
C GLN A 225 -4.50 -20.23 -6.69
N GLY A 226 -4.42 -21.48 -7.14
CA GLY A 226 -4.54 -21.89 -8.53
C GLY A 226 -3.30 -21.62 -9.39
N GLN A 227 -2.18 -21.19 -8.79
CA GLN A 227 -0.94 -20.98 -9.53
C GLN A 227 -0.28 -22.33 -9.86
N GLU A 228 0.14 -22.48 -11.12
CA GLU A 228 0.90 -23.62 -11.60
C GLU A 228 2.40 -23.46 -11.29
N LEU A 229 2.92 -24.32 -10.42
CA LEU A 229 4.34 -24.40 -10.11
C LEU A 229 4.94 -25.66 -10.71
N THR A 230 6.21 -25.58 -11.13
CA THR A 230 6.93 -26.71 -11.72
C THR A 230 8.21 -26.98 -10.93
N GLN A 231 8.75 -28.19 -11.00
CA GLN A 231 9.99 -28.52 -10.28
C GLN A 231 11.20 -27.67 -10.71
N TRP A 232 11.15 -27.07 -11.91
CA TRP A 232 12.18 -26.19 -12.43
C TRP A 232 11.69 -24.74 -12.48
N GLY A 233 12.19 -23.92 -11.56
CA GLY A 233 12.05 -22.46 -11.63
C GLY A 233 12.99 -21.89 -12.70
N TRP A 234 12.79 -20.62 -13.05
CA TRP A 234 13.73 -19.93 -13.92
C TRP A 234 14.10 -18.56 -13.40
N CYS A 235 15.30 -18.15 -13.76
CA CYS A 235 16.00 -17.03 -13.18
C CYS A 235 16.68 -16.25 -14.31
N PRO A 236 16.25 -15.00 -14.60
CA PRO A 236 16.95 -14.18 -15.57
C PRO A 236 18.29 -13.75 -14.99
N LEU A 237 19.39 -14.25 -15.55
CA LEU A 237 20.71 -13.74 -15.22
C LEU A 237 21.26 -12.86 -16.33
N HIS A 238 21.60 -11.64 -15.95
CA HIS A 238 22.46 -10.78 -16.76
C HIS A 238 23.92 -11.11 -16.44
N LEU A 239 24.45 -12.11 -17.14
CA LEU A 239 25.83 -12.53 -17.02
C LEU A 239 26.76 -11.65 -17.88
N HIS A 240 27.97 -11.38 -17.39
CA HIS A 240 28.95 -10.63 -18.17
C HIS A 240 29.35 -11.40 -19.44
N GLY A 241 29.18 -10.76 -20.60
CA GLY A 241 29.57 -11.31 -21.90
C GLY A 241 28.49 -12.10 -22.65
N SER A 242 27.29 -12.34 -22.06
CA SER A 242 26.17 -12.90 -22.81
C SER A 242 25.37 -11.79 -23.49
N HIS A 243 25.28 -11.81 -24.83
CA HIS A 243 24.52 -10.83 -25.60
C HIS A 243 22.99 -11.00 -25.49
N ASP A 244 22.54 -12.13 -24.95
CA ASP A 244 21.15 -12.42 -24.62
C ASP A 244 20.99 -12.64 -23.11
N SER A 245 19.82 -12.31 -22.55
CA SER A 245 19.44 -12.69 -21.19
C SER A 245 19.50 -14.21 -21.07
N SER A 246 20.54 -14.73 -20.44
CA SER A 246 20.70 -16.16 -20.22
C SER A 246 19.70 -16.55 -19.13
N ASN A 247 18.60 -17.20 -19.52
CA ASN A 247 17.70 -17.79 -18.54
C ASN A 247 18.39 -19.02 -17.95
N MET A 248 18.66 -19.00 -16.66
CA MET A 248 19.04 -20.20 -15.93
C MET A 248 17.81 -20.83 -15.32
N TYR A 249 17.79 -22.15 -15.28
CA TYR A 249 16.76 -22.93 -14.62
C TYR A 249 17.31 -23.46 -13.32
N TYR A 250 16.52 -23.37 -12.26
CA TYR A 250 16.92 -23.85 -10.95
C TYR A 250 15.91 -24.87 -10.44
N ARG A 251 16.41 -25.84 -9.68
CA ARG A 251 15.61 -26.79 -8.92
C ARG A 251 16.15 -26.80 -7.50
N VAL A 252 15.25 -26.82 -6.54
CA VAL A 252 15.62 -26.88 -5.13
C VAL A 252 15.08 -28.17 -4.55
N GLU A 253 15.92 -28.88 -3.83
CA GLU A 253 15.55 -30.06 -3.06
C GLU A 253 15.87 -29.81 -1.60
N LEU A 254 15.01 -30.21 -0.69
CA LEU A 254 15.24 -30.03 0.73
C LEU A 254 15.02 -31.35 1.44
N ASN A 255 16.11 -31.93 1.95
CA ASN A 255 16.12 -33.26 2.56
C ASN A 255 15.51 -34.33 1.63
N GLY A 256 15.81 -34.26 0.33
CA GLY A 256 15.29 -35.21 -0.67
C GLY A 256 13.85 -34.96 -1.14
N VAL A 257 13.18 -33.91 -0.63
CA VAL A 257 11.87 -33.47 -1.14
C VAL A 257 12.09 -32.40 -2.20
N SER A 258 11.61 -32.65 -3.43
CA SER A 258 11.65 -31.66 -4.51
C SER A 258 10.71 -30.50 -4.23
N GLY A 259 11.23 -29.28 -4.32
CA GLY A 259 10.45 -28.06 -4.32
C GLY A 259 9.88 -27.74 -5.71
N TYR A 260 8.81 -26.97 -5.73
CA TYR A 260 8.14 -26.47 -6.92
C TYR A 260 8.32 -24.97 -6.97
N SER A 261 8.90 -24.46 -8.05
CA SER A 261 9.39 -23.10 -8.13
C SER A 261 8.78 -22.32 -9.29
N HIS A 262 8.78 -21.00 -9.15
CA HIS A 262 8.43 -20.05 -10.20
C HIS A 262 9.66 -19.20 -10.60
N VAL A 263 9.44 -17.94 -10.96
CA VAL A 263 10.45 -16.93 -11.30
C VAL A 263 11.07 -16.38 -10.04
N SER A 264 12.40 -16.41 -9.97
CA SER A 264 13.14 -15.76 -8.88
C SER A 264 13.04 -14.23 -8.97
N SER A 265 12.85 -13.53 -7.85
CA SER A 265 13.08 -12.09 -7.81
C SER A 265 14.58 -11.79 -7.70
N GLN A 266 14.99 -10.65 -8.26
CA GLN A 266 16.39 -10.21 -8.23
C GLN A 266 16.48 -8.85 -7.57
N GLU A 267 17.32 -8.75 -6.53
CA GLU A 267 17.66 -7.48 -5.90
C GLU A 267 19.17 -7.24 -5.92
N SER A 268 19.57 -5.97 -5.92
CA SER A 268 20.97 -5.58 -5.77
C SER A 268 21.17 -5.06 -4.35
N VAL A 269 22.00 -5.73 -3.58
CA VAL A 269 22.32 -5.35 -2.20
C VAL A 269 23.72 -4.75 -2.18
N GLY A 270 23.86 -3.58 -1.55
CA GLY A 270 25.12 -2.86 -1.43
C GLY A 270 25.42 -1.85 -2.56
N PRO A 271 26.43 -0.97 -2.37
CA PRO A 271 26.81 0.02 -3.38
C PRO A 271 27.41 -0.68 -4.60
N THR A 272 27.00 -0.31 -5.81
CA THR A 272 27.42 -0.93 -7.09
C THR A 272 28.94 -0.94 -7.37
N ASN A 273 29.72 -0.19 -6.59
CA ASN A 273 31.19 -0.13 -6.69
C ASN A 273 31.90 -0.71 -5.43
N SER A 274 31.17 -1.40 -4.55
CA SER A 274 31.73 -2.08 -3.38
C SER A 274 31.99 -3.56 -3.68
N PRO A 275 33.05 -4.17 -3.11
CA PRO A 275 33.14 -5.63 -3.03
C PRO A 275 31.95 -6.28 -2.29
N ASP A 276 31.20 -5.49 -1.51
CA ASP A 276 29.97 -5.92 -0.84
C ASP A 276 28.74 -5.86 -1.77
N TRP A 277 28.92 -5.54 -3.06
CA TRP A 277 27.84 -5.57 -4.03
C TRP A 277 27.46 -7.02 -4.36
N VAL A 278 26.27 -7.42 -3.91
CA VAL A 278 25.74 -8.77 -4.11
C VAL A 278 24.43 -8.68 -4.88
N ARG A 279 24.30 -9.48 -5.94
CA ARG A 279 23.01 -9.76 -6.57
C ARG A 279 22.31 -10.86 -5.79
N LEU A 280 21.28 -10.48 -5.07
CA LEU A 280 20.42 -11.40 -4.33
C LEU A 280 19.40 -12.02 -5.27
N MET A 281 19.46 -13.33 -5.42
CA MET A 281 18.53 -14.16 -6.19
C MET A 281 17.62 -14.87 -5.20
N THR A 282 16.39 -14.39 -5.08
CA THR A 282 15.41 -14.98 -4.17
C THR A 282 14.57 -15.99 -4.94
N LEU A 283 14.77 -17.27 -4.61
CA LEU A 283 14.15 -18.42 -5.23
C LEU A 283 12.77 -18.65 -4.61
N ASP A 284 11.73 -18.40 -5.41
CA ASP A 284 10.35 -18.69 -5.02
C ASP A 284 10.09 -20.19 -5.21
N THR A 285 10.07 -20.94 -4.11
CA THR A 285 9.98 -22.40 -4.08
C THR A 285 9.05 -22.85 -2.95
N VAL A 286 8.09 -23.71 -3.31
CA VAL A 286 7.11 -24.34 -2.43
C VAL A 286 7.43 -25.82 -2.23
N PHE A 287 7.21 -26.34 -1.02
CA PHE A 287 7.30 -27.78 -0.70
C PHE A 287 5.91 -28.32 -0.32
N PRO A 288 5.17 -28.97 -1.24
CA PRO A 288 3.77 -29.36 -1.00
C PRO A 288 3.54 -30.24 0.23
N ALA A 289 4.47 -31.16 0.53
CA ALA A 289 4.37 -32.00 1.72
C ALA A 289 4.39 -31.16 3.02
N TRP A 290 5.12 -30.05 3.03
CA TRP A 290 5.20 -29.15 4.17
C TRP A 290 3.98 -28.25 4.25
N GLU A 291 3.49 -27.75 3.12
CA GLU A 291 2.22 -27.01 3.07
C GLU A 291 1.07 -27.85 3.62
N ASN A 292 0.97 -29.10 3.17
CA ASN A 292 -0.04 -30.03 3.68
C ASN A 292 0.13 -30.27 5.19
N SER A 293 1.37 -30.43 5.68
CA SER A 293 1.61 -30.63 7.11
C SER A 293 1.26 -29.39 7.94
N ILE A 294 1.52 -28.19 7.43
CA ILE A 294 1.17 -26.93 8.07
C ILE A 294 -0.35 -26.73 8.07
N GLU A 295 -1.02 -26.98 6.95
CA GLU A 295 -2.49 -26.91 6.89
C GLU A 295 -3.14 -27.94 7.80
N GLU A 296 -2.62 -29.17 7.88
CA GLU A 296 -3.06 -30.18 8.84
C GLU A 296 -2.90 -29.70 10.30
N LEU A 297 -1.80 -29.01 10.62
CA LEU A 297 -1.59 -28.39 11.93
C LEU A 297 -2.61 -27.27 12.18
N LEU A 298 -2.83 -26.38 11.20
CA LEU A 298 -3.83 -25.31 11.29
C LEU A 298 -5.25 -25.89 11.43
N ASP A 299 -5.58 -26.97 10.73
CA ASP A 299 -6.85 -27.69 10.86
C ASP A 299 -7.02 -28.28 12.26
N ARG A 300 -5.98 -28.85 12.85
CA ARG A 300 -6.03 -29.28 14.25
C ARG A 300 -6.27 -28.12 15.20
N ALA A 301 -5.65 -26.97 14.95
CA ALA A 301 -5.93 -25.78 15.74
C ALA A 301 -7.40 -25.35 15.56
N ARG A 302 -7.92 -25.31 14.32
CA ARG A 302 -9.34 -25.02 14.02
C ARG A 302 -10.28 -25.97 14.78
N MET A 303 -10.00 -27.28 14.74
CA MET A 303 -10.78 -28.31 15.44
C MET A 303 -10.83 -28.08 16.95
N ASN A 304 -9.76 -27.53 17.51
CA ASN A 304 -9.62 -27.19 18.93
C ASN A 304 -9.97 -25.72 19.23
N ASN A 305 -10.79 -25.07 18.41
CA ASN A 305 -11.19 -23.67 18.62
C ASN A 305 -9.99 -22.71 18.75
N TYR A 306 -8.94 -23.00 18.00
CA TYR A 306 -7.66 -22.28 17.94
C TYR A 306 -6.83 -22.38 19.22
N GLU A 307 -7.14 -23.32 20.12
CA GLU A 307 -6.30 -23.67 21.26
C GLU A 307 -5.26 -24.71 20.83
N VAL A 308 -3.99 -24.45 21.13
CA VAL A 308 -2.84 -25.27 20.74
C VAL A 308 -1.93 -25.50 21.94
N ASP A 309 -1.30 -26.67 22.00
CA ASP A 309 -0.40 -27.04 23.08
C ASP A 309 1.08 -26.92 22.68
N ALA A 310 1.98 -27.26 23.60
CA ALA A 310 3.42 -27.21 23.35
C ALA A 310 3.88 -28.19 22.27
N GLU A 311 3.25 -29.37 22.15
CA GLU A 311 3.61 -30.34 21.12
C GLU A 311 3.23 -29.84 19.73
N TRP A 312 2.12 -29.11 19.63
CA TRP A 312 1.67 -28.49 18.38
C TRP A 312 2.65 -27.40 17.96
N TRP A 313 3.07 -26.54 18.89
CA TRP A 313 4.09 -25.53 18.61
C TRP A 313 5.40 -26.13 18.17
N ASP A 314 5.90 -27.16 18.85
CA ASP A 314 7.13 -27.84 18.44
C ASP A 314 7.02 -28.41 17.01
N ALA A 315 5.84 -28.91 16.62
CA ALA A 315 5.59 -29.36 15.26
C ALA A 315 5.50 -28.20 14.26
N PHE A 316 4.81 -27.13 14.60
CA PHE A 316 4.65 -25.95 13.75
C PHE A 316 5.99 -25.24 13.52
N GLU A 317 6.74 -24.99 14.59
CA GLU A 317 8.05 -24.31 14.55
C GLU A 317 9.13 -25.14 13.84
N SER A 318 8.98 -26.46 13.76
CA SER A 318 9.91 -27.31 13.01
C SER A 318 9.95 -26.98 11.49
N HIS A 319 8.90 -26.32 10.98
CA HIS A 319 8.82 -25.81 9.61
C HIS A 319 9.40 -24.40 9.45
N GLY A 320 9.88 -23.77 10.54
CA GLY A 320 10.61 -22.51 10.53
C GLY A 320 9.79 -21.29 10.10
N SER A 321 10.44 -20.36 9.40
CA SER A 321 9.85 -19.13 8.86
C SER A 321 8.68 -19.38 7.89
N PHE A 322 8.69 -20.50 7.17
CA PHE A 322 7.64 -20.89 6.23
C PHE A 322 6.26 -21.03 6.91
N ALA A 323 6.23 -21.70 8.07
CA ALA A 323 5.00 -21.83 8.85
C ALA A 323 4.49 -20.49 9.38
N ASN A 324 5.38 -19.59 9.79
CA ASN A 324 5.00 -18.25 10.23
C ASN A 324 4.39 -17.42 9.10
N GLN A 325 4.95 -17.47 7.90
CA GLN A 325 4.39 -16.80 6.73
C GLN A 325 3.01 -17.37 6.38
N ARG A 326 2.85 -18.69 6.42
CA ARG A 326 1.56 -19.36 6.19
C ARG A 326 0.50 -18.97 7.23
N LEU A 327 0.88 -18.91 8.52
CA LEU A 327 -0.01 -18.40 9.57
C LEU A 327 -0.41 -16.94 9.33
N ASN A 328 0.54 -16.08 8.96
CA ASN A 328 0.28 -14.67 8.65
C ASN A 328 -0.64 -14.49 7.44
N ASN A 329 -0.50 -15.33 6.41
CA ASN A 329 -1.42 -15.32 5.28
C ASN A 329 -2.82 -15.80 5.69
N ALA A 330 -2.89 -16.89 6.45
CA ALA A 330 -4.16 -17.43 6.95
C ALA A 330 -4.87 -16.45 7.89
N LEU A 331 -4.15 -15.67 8.69
CA LEU A 331 -4.70 -14.63 9.58
C LEU A 331 -5.50 -13.56 8.84
N ARG A 332 -5.13 -13.24 7.59
CA ARG A 332 -5.88 -12.28 6.75
C ARG A 332 -7.26 -12.82 6.37
N GLU A 333 -7.36 -14.14 6.18
CA GLU A 333 -8.59 -14.84 5.79
C GLU A 333 -9.41 -15.27 7.02
N GLU A 334 -8.75 -15.50 8.16
CA GLU A 334 -9.32 -16.14 9.35
C GLU A 334 -8.84 -15.41 10.64
N PRO A 335 -9.48 -14.28 11.02
CA PRO A 335 -9.04 -13.46 12.15
C PRO A 335 -8.96 -14.19 13.49
N GLN A 336 -9.69 -15.30 13.66
CA GLN A 336 -9.68 -16.13 14.87
C GLN A 336 -8.32 -16.81 15.12
N LEU A 337 -7.50 -17.00 14.07
CA LEU A 337 -6.11 -17.47 14.21
C LEU A 337 -5.26 -16.54 15.08
N ARG A 338 -5.70 -15.28 15.33
CA ARG A 338 -5.02 -14.37 16.26
C ARG A 338 -4.93 -14.95 17.68
N LYS A 339 -5.83 -15.87 18.06
CA LYS A 339 -5.74 -16.62 19.32
C LYS A 339 -4.47 -17.48 19.41
N ILE A 340 -4.03 -18.06 18.30
CA ILE A 340 -2.79 -18.84 18.23
C ILE A 340 -1.60 -17.91 18.45
N LEU A 341 -1.57 -16.75 17.77
CA LEU A 341 -0.51 -15.77 18.01
C LEU A 341 -0.48 -15.27 19.45
N MET A 342 -1.64 -15.11 20.10
CA MET A 342 -1.69 -14.75 21.52
C MET A 342 -1.06 -15.85 22.40
N GLN A 343 -1.37 -17.13 22.17
CA GLN A 343 -0.74 -18.25 22.89
C GLN A 343 0.79 -18.30 22.66
N ARG A 344 1.25 -17.94 21.46
CA ARG A 344 2.68 -17.81 21.17
C ARG A 344 3.32 -16.68 21.98
N ALA A 345 2.66 -15.52 22.04
CA ALA A 345 3.09 -14.39 22.84
C ALA A 345 3.13 -14.74 24.34
N GLU A 346 2.12 -15.48 24.83
CA GLU A 346 2.06 -16.01 26.19
C GLU A 346 3.27 -16.89 26.52
N ARG A 347 3.66 -17.81 25.63
CA ARG A 347 4.84 -18.67 25.78
C ARG A 347 6.14 -17.86 25.72
N THR A 348 6.25 -16.94 24.77
CA THR A 348 7.49 -16.18 24.49
C THR A 348 7.82 -15.21 25.62
N VAL A 349 6.80 -14.57 26.20
CA VAL A 349 6.95 -13.55 27.26
C VAL A 349 6.56 -14.10 28.65
N GLN A 350 6.23 -15.39 28.76
CA GLN A 350 5.81 -16.05 30.01
C GLN A 350 4.63 -15.35 30.70
N LEU A 351 3.62 -14.96 29.91
CA LEU A 351 2.46 -14.20 30.39
C LEU A 351 1.59 -14.98 31.38
N ASP A 352 1.70 -16.31 31.42
CA ASP A 352 1.05 -17.17 32.43
C ASP A 352 1.39 -16.77 33.88
N SER A 353 2.52 -16.09 34.08
CA SER A 353 2.96 -15.59 35.38
C SER A 353 2.36 -14.23 35.77
N VAL A 354 1.61 -13.59 34.87
CA VAL A 354 1.01 -12.27 35.07
C VAL A 354 -0.34 -12.41 35.78
N THR A 355 -0.34 -12.18 37.08
CA THR A 355 -1.54 -12.29 37.92
C THR A 355 -1.99 -10.96 38.53
N ASP A 356 -1.14 -9.94 38.45
CA ASP A 356 -1.33 -8.64 39.09
C ASP A 356 -0.59 -7.52 38.35
N ALA A 357 -0.81 -6.27 38.77
CA ALA A 357 -0.17 -5.11 38.17
C ALA A 357 1.36 -5.12 38.27
N ALA A 358 1.93 -5.70 39.34
CA ALA A 358 3.38 -5.72 39.53
C ALA A 358 4.08 -6.72 38.60
N SER A 359 3.48 -7.88 38.38
CA SER A 359 3.93 -8.89 37.41
C SER A 359 3.74 -8.39 35.97
N ALA A 360 2.60 -7.75 35.67
CA ALA A 360 2.35 -7.14 34.36
C ALA A 360 3.38 -6.04 34.04
N TRP A 361 3.67 -5.17 35.03
CA TRP A 361 4.69 -4.13 34.88
C TRP A 361 6.07 -4.72 34.60
N ARG A 362 6.45 -5.78 35.32
CA ARG A 362 7.74 -6.46 35.11
C ARG A 362 7.85 -7.02 33.69
N ALA A 363 6.80 -7.69 33.20
CA ALA A 363 6.76 -8.21 31.84
C ALA A 363 6.87 -7.10 30.79
N LEU A 364 6.16 -5.98 30.98
CA LEU A 364 6.27 -4.83 30.07
C LEU A 364 7.70 -4.26 30.01
N MET A 365 8.38 -4.13 31.16
CA MET A 365 9.77 -3.65 31.20
C MET A 365 10.75 -4.65 30.58
N GLU A 366 10.47 -5.95 30.65
CA GLU A 366 11.26 -6.97 29.97
C GLU A 366 11.10 -6.88 28.45
N ILE A 367 9.86 -6.69 27.95
CA ILE A 367 9.60 -6.41 26.55
C ILE A 367 10.36 -5.15 26.11
N GLU A 368 10.30 -4.06 26.88
CA GLU A 368 11.03 -2.81 26.61
C GLU A 368 12.54 -3.06 26.43
N ALA A 369 13.14 -3.84 27.33
CA ALA A 369 14.55 -4.20 27.28
C ALA A 369 14.90 -5.07 26.07
N GLN A 370 14.06 -6.07 25.76
CA GLN A 370 14.25 -6.93 24.59
C GLN A 370 14.19 -6.13 23.28
N VAL A 371 13.19 -5.26 23.14
CA VAL A 371 13.04 -4.36 22.00
C VAL A 371 14.22 -3.41 21.87
N SER A 372 14.68 -2.84 23.00
CA SER A 372 15.84 -1.96 23.00
C SER A 372 17.12 -2.67 22.55
N GLN A 373 17.29 -3.94 22.92
CA GLN A 373 18.40 -4.76 22.49
C GLN A 373 18.30 -5.16 21.01
N ALA A 374 17.11 -5.56 20.55
CA ALA A 374 16.87 -5.99 19.18
C ALA A 374 16.83 -4.84 18.17
N HIS A 375 16.55 -3.61 18.63
CA HIS A 375 16.31 -2.44 17.79
C HIS A 375 15.13 -2.63 16.82
N GLU A 376 14.15 -3.47 17.19
CA GLU A 376 13.00 -3.79 16.36
C GLU A 376 11.76 -4.03 17.24
N TYR A 377 10.62 -3.49 16.80
CA TYR A 377 9.31 -3.78 17.40
C TYR A 377 8.18 -3.53 16.41
N HIS A 378 7.24 -4.48 16.35
CA HIS A 378 6.01 -4.37 15.57
C HIS A 378 4.82 -4.66 16.48
N SER A 379 3.74 -3.88 16.37
CA SER A 379 2.50 -4.10 17.14
C SER A 379 1.82 -5.44 16.84
N GLU A 380 2.08 -6.01 15.66
CA GLU A 380 1.57 -7.32 15.22
C GLU A 380 2.48 -8.49 15.61
N SER A 381 3.67 -8.23 16.18
CA SER A 381 4.59 -9.28 16.65
C SER A 381 4.12 -9.91 17.97
N ASP A 382 4.75 -11.02 18.37
CA ASP A 382 4.54 -11.65 19.67
C ASP A 382 4.67 -10.63 20.83
N LEU A 383 5.66 -9.74 20.76
CA LEU A 383 5.86 -8.67 21.75
C LEU A 383 4.75 -7.61 21.71
N GLY A 384 4.21 -7.32 20.52
CA GLY A 384 3.09 -6.41 20.34
C GLY A 384 1.78 -6.95 20.93
N LEU A 385 1.48 -8.22 20.67
CA LEU A 385 0.33 -8.93 21.23
C LEU A 385 0.46 -9.12 22.75
N ALA A 386 1.68 -9.36 23.25
CA ALA A 386 1.92 -9.39 24.68
C ALA A 386 1.58 -8.03 25.34
N VAL A 387 1.91 -6.90 24.71
CA VAL A 387 1.50 -5.58 25.21
C VAL A 387 -0.03 -5.45 25.26
N ASP A 388 -0.76 -5.89 24.21
CA ASP A 388 -2.23 -5.90 24.21
C ASP A 388 -2.80 -6.69 25.41
N PHE A 389 -2.21 -7.85 25.72
CA PHE A 389 -2.61 -8.68 26.86
C PHE A 389 -2.32 -8.02 28.21
N LEU A 390 -1.17 -7.34 28.35
CA LEU A 390 -0.71 -6.78 29.61
C LEU A 390 -1.54 -5.56 30.05
N VAL A 391 -2.01 -4.73 29.11
CA VAL A 391 -2.69 -3.46 29.39
C VAL A 391 -3.85 -3.58 30.39
N PRO A 392 -4.78 -4.55 30.28
CA PRO A 392 -5.77 -4.90 31.31
C PRO A 392 -5.27 -4.95 32.76
N PHE A 393 -4.03 -5.40 32.98
CA PHE A 393 -3.46 -5.63 34.30
C PHE A 393 -2.57 -4.48 34.80
N LEU A 394 -2.10 -3.60 33.91
CA LEU A 394 -1.20 -2.51 34.28
C LEU A 394 -1.88 -1.49 35.18
N ASP A 395 -1.12 -0.98 36.16
CA ASP A 395 -1.51 0.21 36.92
C ASP A 395 -1.45 1.45 36.01
N GLU A 396 -2.61 2.06 35.80
CA GLU A 396 -2.81 3.14 34.83
C GLU A 396 -1.93 4.36 35.14
N GLU A 397 -1.85 4.75 36.43
CA GLU A 397 -1.06 5.89 36.89
C GLU A 397 0.44 5.61 36.77
N GLN A 398 0.88 4.39 37.09
CA GLN A 398 2.27 3.97 36.92
C GLN A 398 2.69 4.04 35.46
N LEU A 399 1.88 3.49 34.54
CA LEU A 399 2.16 3.53 33.10
C LEU A 399 2.23 4.97 32.59
N VAL A 400 1.26 5.81 32.94
CA VAL A 400 1.25 7.22 32.54
C VAL A 400 2.45 7.98 33.09
N ASN A 401 2.80 7.79 34.36
CA ASN A 401 3.97 8.42 34.96
C ASN A 401 5.28 7.99 34.28
N TYR A 402 5.40 6.72 33.92
CA TYR A 402 6.57 6.20 33.21
C TYR A 402 6.65 6.75 31.79
N ALA A 403 5.55 6.75 31.04
CA ALA A 403 5.47 7.33 29.70
C ALA A 403 5.88 8.81 29.70
N LEU A 404 5.41 9.59 30.68
CA LEU A 404 5.80 10.99 30.86
C LEU A 404 7.30 11.16 31.17
N ALA A 405 7.90 10.24 31.93
CA ALA A 405 9.34 10.25 32.19
C ALA A 405 10.14 9.88 30.93
N ALA A 406 9.69 8.88 30.17
CA ALA A 406 10.27 8.46 28.91
C ALA A 406 10.25 9.60 27.86
N MET A 407 9.13 10.29 27.70
CA MET A 407 9.00 11.45 26.81
C MET A 407 10.00 12.58 27.15
N LYS A 408 10.26 12.81 28.44
CA LYS A 408 11.26 13.80 28.89
C LYS A 408 12.69 13.33 28.67
N ARG A 409 12.95 12.03 28.78
CA ARG A 409 14.26 11.43 28.55
C ARG A 409 14.63 11.45 27.07
N TRP A 410 13.66 11.19 26.19
CA TRP A 410 13.86 11.10 24.75
C TRP A 410 12.93 12.05 23.97
N PRO A 411 13.09 13.38 24.11
CA PRO A 411 12.19 14.36 23.48
C PRO A 411 12.22 14.33 21.94
N ARG A 412 13.26 13.73 21.36
CA ARG A 412 13.45 13.57 19.91
C ARG A 412 13.23 12.15 19.40
N ALA A 413 12.97 11.19 20.27
CA ALA A 413 12.68 9.84 19.82
C ALA A 413 11.50 9.90 18.86
N ASP A 414 11.65 9.25 17.71
CA ASP A 414 10.54 9.04 16.79
C ASP A 414 9.65 7.94 17.37
N LEU A 415 9.04 8.24 18.52
CA LEU A 415 7.96 7.44 19.06
C LEU A 415 6.84 7.34 18.00
N GLY A 416 6.82 8.30 17.04
CA GLY A 416 5.94 8.66 15.90
C GLY A 416 5.45 7.56 14.97
N SER A 417 6.35 6.65 14.64
CA SER A 417 6.04 5.54 13.73
C SER A 417 5.21 4.45 14.40
N THR A 418 5.43 4.20 15.70
CA THR A 418 4.94 2.98 16.36
C THR A 418 3.48 3.02 16.77
N MET A 419 2.98 4.15 17.32
CA MET A 419 1.54 4.26 17.60
C MET A 419 0.75 4.27 16.30
N TRP A 420 1.30 4.89 15.24
CA TRP A 420 0.67 4.88 13.91
C TRP A 420 0.56 3.45 13.35
N THR A 421 1.62 2.64 13.43
CA THR A 421 1.54 1.21 13.07
C THR A 421 0.59 0.42 13.96
N ALA A 422 0.49 0.76 15.26
CA ALA A 422 -0.43 0.11 16.19
C ALA A 422 -1.91 0.39 15.86
N THR A 423 -2.23 1.57 15.31
CA THR A 423 -3.60 1.96 14.89
C THR A 423 -4.15 1.22 13.67
N GLY A 424 -3.38 0.30 13.06
CA GLY A 424 -3.88 -0.53 11.95
C GLY A 424 -3.83 0.10 10.56
N PHE A 425 -3.18 1.26 10.39
CA PHE A 425 -3.06 1.95 9.09
C PHE A 425 -1.77 1.66 8.31
N GLY A 426 -1.07 0.58 8.62
CA GLY A 426 -0.01 0.06 7.75
C GLY A 426 1.05 -0.73 8.48
N THR A 427 1.41 -1.86 7.88
CA THR A 427 2.66 -2.58 8.13
C THR A 427 3.83 -1.73 7.64
N TYR A 428 4.28 -0.75 8.44
CA TYR A 428 5.64 -0.23 8.29
C TYR A 428 6.61 -1.20 8.95
N GLY A 429 6.80 -2.34 8.29
CA GLY A 429 7.98 -3.14 8.50
C GLY A 429 9.17 -2.37 7.93
N THR A 430 10.06 -1.89 8.78
CA THR A 430 11.46 -1.63 8.40
C THR A 430 12.17 -2.92 7.94
N GLY A 431 11.51 -4.08 8.05
CA GLY A 431 11.90 -5.32 7.41
C GLY A 431 11.59 -5.33 5.91
N GLY A 432 12.59 -4.98 5.10
CA GLY A 432 12.84 -5.73 3.87
C GLY A 432 12.56 -5.08 2.52
N THR A 433 12.03 -3.85 2.41
CA THR A 433 12.01 -3.16 1.10
C THR A 433 13.06 -2.05 1.04
N SER A 434 14.02 -2.30 0.16
CA SER A 434 15.26 -1.57 -0.14
C SER A 434 15.09 -0.13 -0.67
N HIS A 435 14.01 0.58 -0.33
CA HIS A 435 13.84 1.98 -0.73
C HIS A 435 14.22 2.92 0.41
N GLY A 436 15.53 3.16 0.51
CA GLY A 436 16.12 4.04 1.50
C GLY A 436 15.62 5.48 1.39
N THR A 437 15.23 6.08 2.53
CA THR A 437 15.50 7.52 2.80
C THR A 437 15.34 7.94 4.26
N PHE A 438 14.91 7.09 5.20
CA PHE A 438 14.95 7.42 6.63
C PHE A 438 16.17 6.81 7.32
N GLY A 439 17.36 7.19 6.85
CA GLY A 439 18.66 6.83 7.44
C GLY A 439 19.01 7.65 8.68
N GLY A 440 18.06 7.86 9.59
CA GLY A 440 18.37 8.28 10.95
C GLY A 440 18.74 7.04 11.75
N SER A 441 19.93 6.97 12.33
CA SER A 441 20.26 5.91 13.27
C SER A 441 19.35 6.06 14.50
N VAL A 442 18.21 5.37 14.50
CA VAL A 442 17.37 5.29 15.69
C VAL A 442 18.19 4.51 16.72
N HIS A 443 18.54 5.15 17.83
CA HIS A 443 19.32 4.50 18.87
C HIS A 443 18.45 3.42 19.53
N GLY A 444 19.03 2.26 19.90
CA GLY A 444 18.25 1.16 20.51
C GLY A 444 17.45 1.56 21.76
N GLU A 445 17.91 2.54 22.53
CA GLU A 445 17.13 3.08 23.66
C GLU A 445 15.82 3.77 23.23
N GLU A 446 15.78 4.37 22.04
CA GLU A 446 14.58 5.04 21.51
C GLU A 446 13.53 4.03 21.03
N VAL A 447 13.99 2.93 20.41
CA VAL A 447 13.11 1.83 19.99
C VAL A 447 12.51 1.12 21.21
N GLY A 448 13.25 1.04 22.32
CA GLY A 448 12.76 0.49 23.59
C GLY A 448 11.47 1.16 24.08
N ALA A 449 11.26 2.45 23.81
CA ALA A 449 10.06 3.18 24.25
C ALA A 449 8.78 2.85 23.44
N TRP A 450 8.89 2.09 22.35
CA TRP A 450 7.78 1.76 21.45
C TRP A 450 6.70 0.88 22.09
N PRO A 451 7.02 -0.20 22.83
CA PRO A 451 6.06 -0.92 23.67
C PRO A 451 5.27 -0.04 24.64
N ILE A 452 5.91 0.99 25.22
CA ILE A 452 5.26 1.90 26.17
C ILE A 452 4.24 2.78 25.44
N ALA A 453 4.61 3.28 24.26
CA ALA A 453 3.72 4.05 23.40
C ALA A 453 2.48 3.21 22.99
N HIS A 454 2.68 1.95 22.61
CA HIS A 454 1.59 1.02 22.32
C HIS A 454 0.68 0.80 23.54
N ALA A 455 1.26 0.53 24.71
CA ALA A 455 0.50 0.33 25.95
C ALA A 455 -0.35 1.56 26.33
N VAL A 456 0.20 2.78 26.16
CA VAL A 456 -0.51 4.04 26.41
C VAL A 456 -1.71 4.19 25.48
N TRP A 457 -1.53 3.93 24.18
CA TRP A 457 -2.62 4.01 23.21
C TRP A 457 -3.73 2.98 23.49
N ARG A 458 -3.38 1.74 23.87
CA ARG A 458 -4.39 0.75 24.27
C ARG A 458 -5.11 1.12 25.56
N LEU A 459 -4.40 1.72 26.52
CA LEU A 459 -5.00 2.23 27.74
C LEU A 459 -6.02 3.33 27.41
N ASP A 460 -5.65 4.26 26.54
CA ASP A 460 -6.52 5.35 26.05
C ASP A 460 -7.83 4.81 25.46
N GLN A 461 -7.75 3.91 24.48
CA GLN A 461 -8.92 3.25 23.87
C GLN A 461 -9.82 2.56 24.91
N ARG A 462 -9.22 1.90 25.90
CA ARG A 462 -9.95 1.22 26.97
C ARG A 462 -10.68 2.21 27.87
N LEU A 463 -10.02 3.32 28.21
CA LEU A 463 -10.61 4.34 29.06
C LEU A 463 -11.75 5.07 28.34
N ASP A 464 -11.61 5.40 27.07
CA ASP A 464 -12.67 6.02 26.26
C ASP A 464 -13.90 5.13 26.16
N ALA A 465 -13.70 3.83 25.95
CA ALA A 465 -14.78 2.86 25.94
C ALA A 465 -15.52 2.78 27.30
N ALA A 466 -14.84 3.10 28.41
CA ALA A 466 -15.40 3.03 29.75
C ALA A 466 -16.07 4.35 30.19
N THR A 467 -15.51 5.51 29.84
CA THR A 467 -16.10 6.83 30.11
C THR A 467 -17.32 7.09 29.23
N GLY A 468 -17.40 6.41 28.09
CA GLY A 468 -18.35 6.74 27.05
C GLY A 468 -17.97 8.07 26.40
N PRO A 469 -18.71 8.46 25.35
CA PRO A 469 -18.36 9.65 24.62
C PRO A 469 -18.65 10.93 25.43
N ALA A 470 -17.75 11.91 25.32
CA ALA A 470 -17.82 13.16 26.05
C ALA A 470 -19.20 13.83 25.90
N SER A 471 -19.84 14.15 27.04
CA SER A 471 -21.14 14.82 27.03
C SER A 471 -20.97 16.29 26.63
N ILE A 472 -21.80 16.75 25.70
CA ILE A 472 -21.83 18.14 25.24
C ILE A 472 -22.43 19.03 26.33
N GLN A 473 -21.67 20.01 26.84
CA GLN A 473 -22.17 20.98 27.84
C GLN A 473 -22.36 22.41 27.30
N GLY A 474 -22.23 22.63 25.99
CA GLY A 474 -22.35 23.95 25.37
C GLY A 474 -23.76 24.34 24.91
N ASP A 475 -24.08 25.64 24.96
CA ASP A 475 -25.20 26.21 24.20
C ASP A 475 -24.84 26.16 22.71
N ALA A 476 -25.77 25.75 21.83
CA ALA A 476 -25.52 25.45 20.41
C ALA A 476 -25.01 26.64 19.57
N HIS A 477 -24.96 27.82 20.19
CA HIS A 477 -24.57 29.10 19.62
C HIS A 477 -23.42 29.78 20.39
N GLY A 478 -22.80 29.09 21.35
CA GLY A 478 -21.65 29.60 22.09
C GLY A 478 -20.34 29.59 21.27
N PRO A 479 -19.32 30.36 21.69
CA PRO A 479 -17.96 30.25 21.16
C PRO A 479 -17.45 28.80 21.21
N LEU A 480 -16.64 28.37 20.25
CA LEU A 480 -16.12 26.99 20.18
C LEU A 480 -15.44 26.55 21.48
N GLU A 481 -14.82 27.48 22.20
CA GLU A 481 -14.14 27.23 23.48
C GLU A 481 -15.08 26.76 24.60
N THR A 482 -16.39 27.05 24.52
CA THR A 482 -17.37 26.61 25.54
C THR A 482 -17.85 25.18 25.35
N TRP A 483 -17.41 24.50 24.29
CA TRP A 483 -17.78 23.12 23.96
C TRP A 483 -16.83 22.08 24.51
N ILE A 484 -15.66 22.52 24.97
CA ILE A 484 -14.63 21.66 25.52
C ILE A 484 -14.95 21.44 27.01
N ASP A 485 -15.15 20.18 27.40
CA ASP A 485 -15.30 19.79 28.81
C ASP A 485 -14.03 19.03 29.28
N PRO A 486 -13.10 19.71 29.98
CA PRO A 486 -11.89 19.06 30.49
C PRO A 486 -12.16 17.94 31.52
N ASN A 487 -13.39 17.82 32.03
CA ASN A 487 -13.77 16.74 32.94
C ASN A 487 -14.17 15.46 32.20
N ALA A 488 -14.37 15.53 30.87
CA ALA A 488 -14.62 14.37 30.04
C ALA A 488 -13.33 13.62 29.68
N ASP A 489 -12.17 14.28 29.80
CA ASP A 489 -10.87 13.70 29.48
C ASP A 489 -10.54 12.48 30.35
N ASN A 490 -10.08 11.43 29.70
CA ASN A 490 -9.54 10.27 30.38
C ASN A 490 -8.16 10.56 31.03
N LEU A 491 -7.60 9.60 31.77
CA LEU A 491 -6.31 9.79 32.45
C LEU A 491 -5.15 10.09 31.47
N VAL A 492 -5.11 9.40 30.33
CA VAL A 492 -4.09 9.55 29.29
C VAL A 492 -4.21 10.92 28.64
N GLU A 493 -5.40 11.27 28.15
CA GLU A 493 -5.70 12.59 27.56
C GLU A 493 -5.32 13.73 28.51
N ARG A 494 -5.75 13.66 29.77
CA ARG A 494 -5.52 14.72 30.76
C ARG A 494 -4.04 14.92 31.11
N ARG A 495 -3.22 13.87 31.03
CA ARG A 495 -1.82 13.90 31.53
C ARG A 495 -0.77 13.85 30.43
N ILE A 496 -0.97 13.06 29.38
CA ILE A 496 -0.02 12.81 28.30
C ILE A 496 -0.20 13.80 27.15
N THR A 497 -1.44 14.01 26.68
CA THR A 497 -1.71 14.92 25.55
C THR A 497 -1.11 16.33 25.77
N PRO A 498 -1.26 17.00 26.93
CA PRO A 498 -0.61 18.29 27.19
C PRO A 498 0.91 18.29 27.05
N GLU A 499 1.57 17.19 27.41
CA GLU A 499 3.03 17.07 27.34
C GLU A 499 3.49 16.80 25.90
N LEU A 500 2.75 16.00 25.13
CA LEU A 500 2.96 15.83 23.69
C LEU A 500 2.81 17.16 22.94
N ILE A 501 1.80 17.96 23.30
CA ILE A 501 1.61 19.31 22.77
C ILE A 501 2.81 20.21 23.08
N LYS A 502 3.37 20.15 24.30
CA LYS A 502 4.58 20.93 24.64
C LYS A 502 5.79 20.47 23.81
N LEU A 503 5.96 19.16 23.65
CA LEU A 503 7.04 18.55 22.87
C LEU A 503 6.93 18.83 21.37
N SER A 504 5.73 19.13 20.86
CA SER A 504 5.52 19.45 19.44
C SER A 504 6.37 20.60 18.91
N ARG A 505 6.83 21.49 19.81
CA ARG A 505 7.75 22.59 19.48
C ARG A 505 9.14 22.11 19.07
N GLU A 506 9.53 20.92 19.51
CA GLU A 506 10.84 20.31 19.23
C GLU A 506 10.71 19.09 18.30
N ASN A 507 9.55 18.45 18.27
CA ASN A 507 9.28 17.24 17.50
C ASN A 507 7.87 17.29 16.89
N SER A 508 7.78 17.52 15.57
CA SER A 508 6.50 17.61 14.85
C SER A 508 5.67 16.33 14.88
N ASN A 509 6.24 15.16 15.18
CA ASN A 509 5.46 13.93 15.30
C ASN A 509 4.65 13.90 16.61
N ALA A 510 5.09 14.62 17.65
CA ALA A 510 4.38 14.67 18.92
C ALA A 510 2.97 15.30 18.81
N ILE A 511 2.75 16.25 17.90
CA ILE A 511 1.40 16.81 17.70
C ILE A 511 0.47 15.84 16.97
N ARG A 512 1.01 14.97 16.09
CA ARG A 512 0.20 13.92 15.45
C ARG A 512 -0.35 12.97 16.51
N TYR A 513 0.45 12.69 17.54
CA TYR A 513 0.08 11.83 18.66
C TYR A 513 -0.87 12.43 19.65
N ALA A 514 -0.69 13.69 19.98
CA ALA A 514 -1.72 14.41 20.71
C ALA A 514 -3.07 14.34 19.95
N GLY A 515 -3.05 14.32 18.62
CA GLY A 515 -4.26 14.14 17.81
C GLY A 515 -4.82 12.72 17.76
N VAL A 516 -4.00 11.68 17.92
CA VAL A 516 -4.47 10.29 18.03
C VAL A 516 -5.08 10.03 19.41
N LEU A 517 -4.46 10.53 20.47
CA LEU A 517 -4.96 10.39 21.84
C LEU A 517 -6.15 11.33 22.12
N GLY A 518 -6.26 12.46 21.42
CA GLY A 518 -7.38 13.37 21.59
C GLY A 518 -7.34 14.16 22.92
N GLY A 519 -8.53 14.38 23.48
CA GLY A 519 -8.74 15.14 24.71
C GLY A 519 -8.84 16.66 24.57
N SER A 520 -9.41 17.29 25.60
CA SER A 520 -9.65 18.73 25.71
C SER A 520 -8.40 19.58 25.49
N ALA A 521 -7.23 19.09 25.92
CA ALA A 521 -5.97 19.81 25.76
C ALA A 521 -5.59 19.98 24.28
N TYR A 522 -5.79 18.93 23.47
CA TYR A 522 -5.54 18.98 22.03
C TYR A 522 -6.56 19.85 21.32
N GLU A 523 -7.83 19.74 21.68
CA GLU A 523 -8.89 20.60 21.17
C GLU A 523 -8.65 22.09 21.45
N HIS A 524 -8.33 22.44 22.70
CA HIS A 524 -7.96 23.79 23.07
C HIS A 524 -6.74 24.26 22.27
N PHE A 525 -5.73 23.40 22.14
CA PHE A 525 -4.55 23.72 21.35
C PHE A 525 -4.92 24.06 19.91
N LEU A 526 -5.72 23.23 19.24
CA LEU A 526 -6.13 23.44 17.85
C LEU A 526 -6.92 24.74 17.63
N ILE A 527 -7.89 25.07 18.50
CA ILE A 527 -8.69 26.30 18.36
C ILE A 527 -7.82 27.56 18.46
N HIS A 528 -6.82 27.55 19.36
CA HIS A 528 -5.95 28.71 19.61
C HIS A 528 -4.84 28.86 18.56
N HIS A 529 -4.62 27.86 17.70
CA HIS A 529 -3.67 27.97 16.58
C HIS A 529 -4.26 28.77 15.43
N ASN A 530 -3.39 29.33 14.60
CA ASN A 530 -3.79 30.17 13.48
C ASN A 530 -4.27 29.31 12.30
N TRP A 531 -5.45 28.71 12.44
CA TRP A 531 -6.13 27.98 11.37
C TRP A 531 -6.82 28.91 10.35
N ARG A 532 -6.94 30.20 10.67
CA ARG A 532 -7.65 31.20 9.85
C ARG A 532 -6.80 31.74 8.71
N GLU A 533 -5.49 31.85 8.91
CA GLU A 533 -4.56 32.36 7.91
C GLU A 533 -3.90 31.20 7.12
N PRO A 534 -3.47 31.43 5.87
CA PRO A 534 -2.67 30.46 5.13
C PRO A 534 -1.42 30.07 5.92
N ALA A 535 -1.07 28.79 5.95
CA ALA A 535 0.13 28.34 6.64
C ALA A 535 1.39 28.96 6.01
N THR A 536 2.28 29.49 6.85
CA THR A 536 3.53 30.15 6.40
C THR A 536 4.78 29.30 6.64
N ASP A 537 4.65 28.20 7.40
CA ASP A 537 5.73 27.29 7.80
C ASP A 537 5.40 25.86 7.31
N PRO A 538 6.37 25.06 6.79
CA PRO A 538 6.18 23.63 6.53
C PRO A 538 5.64 22.79 7.72
N PHE A 539 5.84 23.20 8.98
CA PHE A 539 5.29 22.53 10.17
C PHE A 539 3.79 22.76 10.34
N ASP A 540 3.34 24.00 10.06
CA ASP A 540 1.93 24.41 9.98
C ASP A 540 1.32 24.10 8.60
N GLY A 541 2.15 23.50 7.72
CA GLY A 541 2.08 23.60 6.28
C GLY A 541 0.72 23.28 5.72
N ASN A 542 0.44 23.87 4.56
CA ASN A 542 -0.77 23.50 3.87
C ASN A 542 -0.70 22.00 3.55
N VAL A 543 -1.66 21.25 4.09
CA VAL A 543 -1.85 19.85 3.75
C VAL A 543 -2.50 19.83 2.38
N ARG A 544 -1.88 19.07 1.48
CA ARG A 544 -2.42 18.83 0.16
C ARG A 544 -3.68 18.00 0.30
N ILE A 545 -4.77 18.46 -0.31
CA ILE A 545 -6.03 17.72 -0.39
C ILE A 545 -6.17 17.20 -1.81
N GLY A 546 -6.23 15.89 -1.98
CA GLY A 546 -6.23 15.24 -3.29
C GLY A 546 -4.89 15.32 -4.04
N THR A 547 -4.95 15.27 -5.37
CA THR A 547 -3.78 15.05 -6.25
C THR A 547 -3.21 16.32 -6.90
N SER A 548 -3.69 17.51 -6.54
CA SER A 548 -3.37 18.78 -7.23
C SER A 548 -3.00 19.89 -6.25
N GLU A 549 -2.98 21.16 -6.69
CA GLU A 549 -2.49 22.35 -5.99
C GLU A 549 -3.46 22.87 -4.91
N VAL A 550 -4.43 22.05 -4.48
CA VAL A 550 -5.33 22.40 -3.38
C VAL A 550 -4.66 22.15 -2.05
N TYR A 551 -4.56 23.23 -1.29
CA TYR A 551 -3.79 23.34 -0.08
C TYR A 551 -4.71 23.84 1.03
N MET A 552 -4.87 23.04 2.08
CA MET A 552 -5.64 23.39 3.26
C MET A 552 -4.69 23.62 4.43
N ASN A 553 -4.85 24.71 5.17
CA ASN A 553 -4.09 24.94 6.40
C ASN A 553 -4.17 23.67 7.30
N GLY A 554 -3.03 23.14 7.75
CA GLY A 554 -3.00 21.87 8.47
C GLY A 554 -3.77 21.89 9.79
N TRP A 555 -3.84 23.04 10.48
CA TRP A 555 -4.67 23.22 11.68
C TRP A 555 -6.15 23.23 11.36
N PHE A 556 -6.53 23.86 10.25
CA PHE A 556 -7.90 23.83 9.74
C PHE A 556 -8.34 22.40 9.40
N GLN A 557 -7.45 21.60 8.80
CA GLN A 557 -7.69 20.17 8.56
C GLN A 557 -7.86 19.38 9.83
N LYS A 558 -6.97 19.56 10.81
CA LYS A 558 -7.08 18.85 12.09
C LYS A 558 -8.39 19.14 12.79
N LEU A 559 -8.83 20.40 12.83
CA LEU A 559 -10.14 20.78 13.37
C LEU A 559 -11.30 20.16 12.59
N ALA A 560 -11.22 20.13 11.26
CA ALA A 560 -12.24 19.50 10.42
C ALA A 560 -12.31 17.98 10.60
N MET A 561 -11.20 17.33 10.97
CA MET A 561 -11.09 15.89 11.18
C MET A 561 -11.43 15.46 12.62
N LEU A 562 -11.66 16.38 13.55
CA LEU A 562 -11.97 16.04 14.94
C LEU A 562 -13.31 15.27 15.03
N ASP A 563 -13.28 14.04 15.52
CA ASP A 563 -14.48 13.25 15.82
C ASP A 563 -15.01 13.56 17.23
N SER A 564 -15.21 14.85 17.49
CA SER A 564 -15.70 15.34 18.78
C SER A 564 -16.82 16.35 18.58
N PRO A 565 -17.59 16.67 19.63
CA PRO A 565 -18.60 17.73 19.57
C PRO A 565 -18.07 19.06 19.04
N LEU A 566 -16.83 19.40 19.41
CA LEU A 566 -16.15 20.58 18.91
C LEU A 566 -15.91 20.49 17.40
N GLY A 567 -15.41 19.36 16.92
CA GLY A 567 -15.19 19.11 15.49
C GLY A 567 -16.46 19.23 14.67
N ALA A 568 -17.57 18.66 15.16
CA ALA A 568 -18.88 18.75 14.54
C ALA A 568 -19.38 20.21 14.45
N GLU A 569 -19.26 20.97 15.55
CA GLU A 569 -19.64 22.37 15.57
C GLU A 569 -18.72 23.22 14.68
N PHE A 570 -17.42 22.94 14.64
CA PHE A 570 -16.48 23.59 13.74
C PHE A 570 -16.86 23.35 12.27
N ARG A 571 -17.15 22.10 11.89
CA ARG A 571 -17.61 21.74 10.54
C ARG A 571 -18.92 22.43 10.18
N ARG A 572 -19.85 22.57 11.13
CA ARG A 572 -21.09 23.33 10.96
C ARG A 572 -20.83 24.83 10.72
N GLN A 573 -19.95 25.46 11.51
CA GLN A 573 -19.62 26.88 11.36
C GLN A 573 -18.80 27.18 10.10
N GLN A 574 -18.02 26.22 9.62
CA GLN A 574 -17.11 26.36 8.49
C GLN A 574 -17.56 25.57 7.25
N SER A 575 -18.84 25.16 7.19
CA SER A 575 -19.38 24.30 6.14
C SER A 575 -19.09 24.85 4.75
N ASP A 576 -19.37 26.12 4.51
CA ASP A 576 -19.18 26.77 3.21
C ASP A 576 -17.72 26.67 2.74
N LYS A 577 -16.77 26.96 3.65
CA LYS A 577 -15.33 26.89 3.36
C LYS A 577 -14.85 25.45 3.13
N LEU A 578 -15.34 24.50 3.93
CA LEU A 578 -15.00 23.08 3.78
C LEU A 578 -15.54 22.48 2.48
N LEU A 579 -16.74 22.90 2.07
CA LEU A 579 -17.37 22.52 0.81
C LEU A 579 -16.69 23.19 -0.39
N ASP A 580 -16.22 24.44 -0.26
CA ASP A 580 -15.39 25.11 -1.27
C ASP A 580 -14.06 24.35 -1.45
N ILE A 581 -13.37 23.98 -0.37
CA ILE A 581 -12.12 23.21 -0.46
C ILE A 581 -12.37 21.83 -1.07
N ALA A 582 -13.45 21.14 -0.68
CA ALA A 582 -13.82 19.87 -1.28
C ALA A 582 -14.09 20.03 -2.78
N ARG A 583 -14.78 21.09 -3.18
CA ARG A 583 -15.06 21.40 -4.59
C ARG A 583 -13.79 21.60 -5.37
N ASP A 584 -12.89 22.44 -4.88
CA ASP A 584 -11.61 22.73 -5.54
C ASP A 584 -10.77 21.46 -5.64
N ALA A 585 -10.71 20.67 -4.58
CA ALA A 585 -9.94 19.42 -4.53
C ALA A 585 -10.45 18.40 -5.55
N VAL A 586 -11.77 18.29 -5.74
CA VAL A 586 -12.31 17.41 -6.78
C VAL A 586 -12.15 18.05 -8.16
N ASP A 587 -12.33 19.37 -8.33
CA ASP A 587 -12.28 20.07 -9.63
C ASP A 587 -10.87 20.04 -10.24
N GLU A 588 -9.84 20.10 -9.40
CA GLU A 588 -8.44 20.02 -9.84
C GLU A 588 -7.88 18.60 -9.91
N ASN A 589 -8.46 17.63 -9.20
CA ASN A 589 -8.01 16.24 -9.27
C ASN A 589 -8.27 15.75 -10.70
N SER A 590 -7.20 15.77 -11.50
CA SER A 590 -7.23 15.25 -12.86
C SER A 590 -7.86 13.87 -12.81
N MET A 591 -8.92 13.67 -13.60
CA MET A 591 -9.95 12.62 -13.56
C MET A 591 -9.43 11.16 -13.62
N TRP A 592 -8.47 10.80 -12.79
CA TRP A 592 -7.65 9.59 -12.85
C TRP A 592 -7.48 8.92 -11.48
N ALA A 593 -7.67 9.64 -10.37
CA ALA A 593 -7.69 9.03 -9.04
C ALA A 593 -9.12 8.60 -8.71
N TRP A 594 -9.41 7.33 -8.98
CA TRP A 594 -10.74 6.68 -8.91
C TRP A 594 -11.25 6.42 -7.48
N SER A 595 -10.79 7.23 -6.54
CA SER A 595 -11.12 7.20 -5.13
C SER A 595 -11.52 8.62 -4.70
N ILE A 596 -12.22 8.72 -3.57
CA ILE A 596 -12.39 10.00 -2.89
C ILE A 596 -10.98 10.56 -2.66
N PRO A 597 -10.68 11.80 -3.11
CA PRO A 597 -9.37 12.38 -2.92
C PRO A 597 -8.93 12.30 -1.45
N ASP A 598 -7.68 11.88 -1.22
CA ASP A 598 -7.11 11.81 0.13
C ASP A 598 -7.27 13.16 0.84
N GLY A 599 -7.66 13.11 2.12
CA GLY A 599 -7.86 14.31 2.93
C GLY A 599 -9.27 14.92 2.87
N LEU A 600 -10.21 14.35 2.11
CA LEU A 600 -11.64 14.69 2.17
C LEU A 600 -12.43 13.90 3.22
N ASP A 601 -11.73 13.15 4.07
CA ASP A 601 -12.36 12.32 5.10
C ASP A 601 -13.22 13.15 6.08
N TYR A 602 -12.92 14.44 6.26
CA TYR A 602 -13.70 15.37 7.08
C TYR A 602 -15.16 15.50 6.65
N LEU A 603 -15.50 15.18 5.40
CA LEU A 603 -16.90 15.18 4.93
C LEU A 603 -17.74 14.10 5.62
N PHE A 604 -17.09 13.02 6.05
CA PHE A 604 -17.71 11.82 6.59
C PHE A 604 -17.58 11.69 8.11
N VAL A 605 -16.88 12.60 8.79
CA VAL A 605 -16.72 12.53 10.26
C VAL A 605 -18.00 12.95 11.00
N ASP A 606 -18.85 13.78 10.39
CA ASP A 606 -20.18 14.09 10.94
C ASP A 606 -21.14 12.89 10.86
N PHE A 607 -20.72 11.81 10.21
CA PHE A 607 -21.53 10.66 9.94
C PHE A 607 -21.61 9.75 11.17
N GLY A 608 -22.66 9.92 11.96
CA GLY A 608 -23.01 8.95 13.00
C GLY A 608 -22.10 8.98 14.21
N SER A 609 -21.87 10.16 14.81
CA SER A 609 -21.46 10.19 16.22
C SER A 609 -22.52 9.43 17.03
N THR A 610 -22.25 8.16 17.29
CA THR A 610 -23.01 7.25 18.15
C THR A 610 -23.18 7.81 19.57
N VAL A 611 -22.43 8.87 19.86
CA VAL A 611 -22.51 9.78 21.00
C VAL A 611 -23.89 10.41 21.20
N ALA A 612 -24.72 10.60 20.17
CA ALA A 612 -25.99 11.28 20.38
C ALA A 612 -27.11 10.99 19.36
N PRO A 613 -27.72 9.78 19.37
CA PRO A 613 -29.11 9.64 18.94
C PRO A 613 -30.09 10.45 19.82
N GLN A 614 -29.64 10.93 20.99
CA GLN A 614 -30.49 11.60 21.99
C GLN A 614 -30.31 13.11 22.11
N VAL A 615 -29.23 13.70 21.57
CA VAL A 615 -29.22 15.16 21.41
C VAL A 615 -30.01 15.43 20.14
N ASN A 616 -31.32 15.62 20.32
CA ASN A 616 -32.20 16.28 19.36
C ASN A 616 -31.62 17.69 19.09
N TYR A 617 -30.54 17.78 18.31
CA TYR A 617 -30.27 18.96 17.51
C TYR A 617 -31.45 19.03 16.54
N GLY A 618 -32.51 19.75 16.91
CA GLY A 618 -33.78 19.80 16.22
C GLY A 618 -33.74 20.46 14.83
N GLY A 619 -32.66 20.27 14.07
CA GLY A 619 -32.46 20.75 12.71
C GLY A 619 -32.10 19.60 11.79
N SER A 620 -32.92 19.43 10.76
CA SER A 620 -32.76 18.55 9.59
C SER A 620 -31.55 18.91 8.70
N THR A 621 -30.43 19.33 9.28
CA THR A 621 -29.26 19.76 8.50
C THR A 621 -28.54 18.52 8.01
N PRO A 622 -28.44 18.30 6.68
CA PRO A 622 -27.72 17.14 6.14
C PRO A 622 -26.24 17.20 6.51
N SER A 623 -25.55 16.05 6.55
CA SER A 623 -24.09 16.02 6.75
C SER A 623 -23.34 16.81 5.67
N LEU A 624 -22.08 17.18 5.92
CA LEU A 624 -21.25 17.79 4.87
C LEU A 624 -21.14 16.88 3.64
N ALA A 625 -21.01 15.56 3.83
CA ALA A 625 -21.02 14.59 2.74
C ALA A 625 -22.31 14.67 1.91
N MET A 626 -23.48 14.76 2.54
CA MET A 626 -24.77 14.87 1.84
C MET A 626 -24.94 16.22 1.16
N GLN A 627 -24.50 17.32 1.79
CA GLN A 627 -24.49 18.65 1.18
C GLN A 627 -23.58 18.70 -0.06
N PHE A 628 -22.45 18.00 -0.03
CA PHE A 628 -21.49 17.96 -1.14
C PHE A 628 -21.89 17.00 -2.27
N TRP A 629 -22.72 15.99 -1.99
CA TRP A 629 -23.11 14.95 -2.94
C TRP A 629 -23.55 15.49 -4.32
N PRO A 630 -24.42 16.52 -4.45
CA PRO A 630 -24.82 17.01 -5.78
C PRO A 630 -23.66 17.53 -6.63
N LYS A 631 -22.65 18.15 -6.02
CA LYS A 631 -21.45 18.62 -6.73
C LYS A 631 -20.60 17.41 -7.13
N PHE A 632 -20.33 16.48 -6.22
CA PHE A 632 -19.58 15.26 -6.51
C PHE A 632 -20.24 14.44 -7.63
N ASP A 633 -21.56 14.22 -7.55
CA ASP A 633 -22.36 13.52 -8.55
C ASP A 633 -22.32 14.21 -9.93
N GLY A 634 -22.48 15.54 -9.95
CA GLY A 634 -22.40 16.35 -11.16
C GLY A 634 -21.04 16.32 -11.85
N MET A 635 -19.96 16.16 -11.07
CA MET A 635 -18.61 16.00 -11.62
C MET A 635 -18.37 14.61 -12.18
N MET A 636 -18.88 13.59 -11.49
CA MET A 636 -18.88 12.21 -11.95
C MET A 636 -19.61 12.08 -13.30
N HIS A 637 -20.64 12.88 -13.56
CA HIS A 637 -21.27 12.99 -14.88
C HIS A 637 -20.38 13.61 -15.98
N ALA A 638 -19.41 14.46 -15.63
CA ALA A 638 -18.48 15.04 -16.60
C ALA A 638 -17.39 14.05 -17.05
N VAL A 639 -17.29 12.89 -16.40
CA VAL A 639 -16.34 11.83 -16.76
C VAL A 639 -16.69 11.23 -18.13
N PRO A 640 -15.72 11.12 -19.07
CA PRO A 640 -15.96 10.57 -20.39
C PRO A 640 -16.68 9.22 -20.33
N GLU A 641 -17.63 8.99 -21.25
CA GLU A 641 -18.43 7.77 -21.34
C GLU A 641 -17.61 6.48 -21.30
N ARG A 642 -16.36 6.51 -21.78
CA ARG A 642 -15.47 5.34 -21.75
C ARG A 642 -15.05 4.88 -20.34
N ARG A 643 -15.44 5.59 -19.27
CA ARG A 643 -15.03 5.36 -17.87
C ARG A 643 -16.19 5.34 -16.88
N GLN A 644 -17.36 4.93 -17.33
CA GLN A 644 -18.57 4.96 -16.52
C GLN A 644 -18.55 3.91 -15.41
N GLN A 645 -17.73 2.86 -15.56
CA GLN A 645 -17.47 1.89 -14.50
C GLN A 645 -16.76 2.54 -13.30
N GLU A 646 -15.72 3.34 -13.55
CA GLU A 646 -14.99 4.03 -12.48
C GLU A 646 -15.85 5.14 -11.86
N THR A 647 -16.67 5.83 -12.65
CA THR A 647 -17.68 6.76 -12.16
C THR A 647 -18.66 6.08 -11.19
N LEU A 648 -19.19 4.91 -11.56
CA LEU A 648 -20.08 4.13 -10.70
C LEU A 648 -19.39 3.72 -9.40
N ARG A 649 -18.14 3.22 -9.49
CA ARG A 649 -17.34 2.85 -8.32
C ARG A 649 -17.16 4.04 -7.38
N GLY A 650 -16.71 5.19 -7.89
CA GLY A 650 -16.53 6.41 -7.09
C GLY A 650 -17.82 6.88 -6.41
N ARG A 651 -18.94 6.85 -7.13
CA ARG A 651 -20.28 7.14 -6.58
C ARG A 651 -20.67 6.18 -5.47
N TRP A 652 -20.55 4.87 -5.68
CA TRP A 652 -20.93 3.86 -4.69
C TRP A 652 -20.03 3.89 -3.46
N THR A 653 -18.72 4.10 -3.62
CA THR A 653 -17.80 4.29 -2.48
C THR A 653 -18.19 5.53 -1.66
N TYR A 654 -18.52 6.65 -2.32
CA TYR A 654 -18.98 7.86 -1.63
C TYR A 654 -20.30 7.63 -0.89
N LEU A 655 -21.29 7.04 -1.56
CA LEU A 655 -22.58 6.73 -0.95
C LEU A 655 -22.44 5.76 0.22
N ALA A 656 -21.60 4.72 0.10
CA ALA A 656 -21.36 3.76 1.18
C ALA A 656 -20.76 4.44 2.43
N ARG A 657 -19.82 5.36 2.26
CA ARG A 657 -19.27 6.16 3.39
C ARG A 657 -20.28 7.12 4.02
N MET A 658 -21.37 7.43 3.32
CA MET A 658 -22.48 8.29 3.79
C MET A 658 -23.67 7.47 4.29
N TRP A 659 -23.55 6.14 4.42
CA TRP A 659 -24.67 5.28 4.82
C TRP A 659 -24.86 5.22 6.33
N PRO A 660 -26.08 5.36 6.88
CA PRO A 660 -27.39 5.32 6.22
C PRO A 660 -28.06 6.65 5.75
N GLU A 661 -27.38 7.80 5.68
CA GLU A 661 -28.02 9.02 5.16
C GLU A 661 -28.20 8.96 3.63
N SER A 662 -27.28 8.29 2.93
CA SER A 662 -27.52 7.88 1.54
C SER A 662 -28.67 6.88 1.45
N THR A 663 -29.46 6.92 0.37
CA THR A 663 -30.61 6.02 0.17
C THR A 663 -30.38 5.03 -0.96
N VAL A 664 -31.12 3.92 -0.95
CA VAL A 664 -31.13 2.91 -2.02
C VAL A 664 -31.39 3.54 -3.39
N GLU A 665 -32.28 4.53 -3.45
CA GLU A 665 -32.60 5.25 -4.69
C GLU A 665 -31.39 6.01 -5.24
N MET A 666 -30.50 6.51 -4.38
CA MET A 666 -29.26 7.17 -4.83
C MET A 666 -28.28 6.17 -5.46
N PHE A 667 -28.16 4.97 -4.88
CA PHE A 667 -27.38 3.88 -5.46
C PHE A 667 -27.98 3.42 -6.80
N ALA A 668 -29.31 3.24 -6.85
CA ALA A 668 -30.02 2.80 -8.04
C ALA A 668 -29.92 3.82 -9.18
N LYS A 669 -30.10 5.11 -8.89
CA LYS A 669 -29.88 6.20 -9.84
C LYS A 669 -28.46 6.16 -10.40
N SER A 670 -27.45 6.05 -9.53
CA SER A 670 -26.05 5.98 -9.95
C SER A 670 -25.78 4.80 -10.87
N PHE A 671 -26.39 3.64 -10.58
CA PHE A 671 -26.29 2.43 -11.39
C PHE A 671 -26.98 2.57 -12.75
N ALA A 672 -28.21 3.10 -12.77
CA ALA A 672 -29.01 3.30 -13.97
C ALA A 672 -28.28 4.16 -15.01
N GLU A 673 -27.73 5.29 -14.56
CA GLU A 673 -26.99 6.25 -15.40
C GLU A 673 -25.71 5.63 -15.98
N ALA A 674 -25.05 4.79 -15.19
CA ALA A 674 -23.86 4.10 -15.64
C ALA A 674 -24.24 3.03 -16.71
N ALA A 675 -25.29 2.22 -16.45
CA ALA A 675 -25.80 1.14 -17.31
C ALA A 675 -26.13 1.58 -18.75
N GLU A 676 -26.49 2.84 -18.95
CA GLU A 676 -26.83 3.40 -20.26
C GLU A 676 -25.61 3.61 -21.18
N ASN A 677 -24.40 3.70 -20.62
CA ASN A 677 -23.25 4.26 -21.35
C ASN A 677 -22.16 3.24 -21.73
N GLN A 678 -22.06 2.05 -21.12
CA GLN A 678 -21.00 1.06 -21.45
C GLN A 678 -21.39 -0.42 -21.30
N ASP A 679 -20.55 -1.31 -21.85
CA ASP A 679 -20.49 -2.72 -21.46
C ASP A 679 -20.07 -2.81 -19.99
N PHE A 680 -21.03 -3.07 -19.12
CA PHE A 680 -20.72 -3.41 -17.74
C PHE A 680 -19.98 -4.73 -17.75
N THR A 681 -18.77 -4.75 -17.22
CA THR A 681 -18.03 -5.99 -16.86
C THR A 681 -17.86 -6.16 -15.36
N PHE A 682 -18.10 -5.12 -14.56
CA PHE A 682 -17.76 -5.10 -13.13
C PHE A 682 -19.00 -4.93 -12.23
N ALA A 683 -19.04 -5.66 -11.11
CA ALA A 683 -19.98 -5.41 -10.01
C ALA A 683 -19.36 -4.36 -9.08
N PRO A 684 -20.11 -3.36 -8.60
CA PRO A 684 -19.55 -2.35 -7.72
C PRO A 684 -19.07 -2.95 -6.39
N ASN A 685 -17.90 -2.49 -5.93
CA ASN A 685 -17.32 -2.89 -4.65
C ASN A 685 -17.66 -1.85 -3.58
N PHE A 686 -18.17 -2.32 -2.44
CA PHE A 686 -18.30 -1.53 -1.22
C PHE A 686 -16.94 -1.46 -0.50
N PRO A 687 -16.74 -0.49 0.42
CA PRO A 687 -15.61 -0.51 1.36
C PRO A 687 -15.52 -1.85 2.11
N GLU A 688 -14.30 -2.33 2.41
CA GLU A 688 -14.07 -3.65 3.02
C GLU A 688 -14.69 -3.77 4.42
N ASP A 689 -14.76 -2.66 5.15
CA ASP A 689 -15.34 -2.54 6.48
C ASP A 689 -16.88 -2.38 6.48
N PHE A 690 -17.50 -2.31 5.30
CA PHE A 690 -18.93 -2.08 5.17
C PHE A 690 -19.74 -3.36 5.44
N PRO A 691 -20.69 -3.39 6.41
CA PRO A 691 -21.36 -4.62 6.82
C PRO A 691 -22.05 -5.39 5.68
N PRO A 692 -21.81 -6.71 5.52
CA PRO A 692 -22.41 -7.50 4.43
C PRO A 692 -23.95 -7.46 4.38
N SER A 693 -24.63 -7.43 5.53
CA SER A 693 -26.10 -7.32 5.59
C SER A 693 -26.61 -5.98 5.04
N GLU A 694 -25.86 -4.90 5.24
CA GLU A 694 -26.18 -3.58 4.69
C GLU A 694 -25.93 -3.54 3.18
N GLN A 695 -24.85 -4.17 2.69
CA GLN A 695 -24.63 -4.38 1.26
C GLN A 695 -25.81 -5.15 0.64
N PHE A 696 -26.28 -6.22 1.30
CA PHE A 696 -27.41 -7.01 0.82
C PHE A 696 -28.69 -6.18 0.70
N ARG A 697 -28.96 -5.33 1.70
CA ARG A 697 -30.11 -4.41 1.71
C ARG A 697 -30.05 -3.43 0.54
N ILE A 698 -28.90 -2.80 0.32
CA ILE A 698 -28.68 -1.86 -0.79
C ILE A 698 -28.83 -2.58 -2.14
N LEU A 699 -28.12 -3.68 -2.34
CA LEU A 699 -28.14 -4.44 -3.60
C LEU A 699 -29.56 -4.93 -3.93
N SER A 700 -30.30 -5.44 -2.95
CA SER A 700 -31.68 -5.90 -3.15
C SER A 700 -32.60 -4.77 -3.61
N GLY A 701 -32.51 -3.61 -2.98
CA GLY A 701 -33.30 -2.45 -3.38
C GLY A 701 -32.90 -1.87 -4.73
N VAL A 702 -31.60 -1.86 -5.07
CA VAL A 702 -31.11 -1.46 -6.40
C VAL A 702 -31.64 -2.41 -7.47
N ILE A 703 -31.56 -3.73 -7.23
CA ILE A 703 -32.09 -4.75 -8.16
C ILE A 703 -33.58 -4.53 -8.40
N GLU A 704 -34.38 -4.31 -7.35
CA GLU A 704 -35.83 -4.08 -7.48
C GLU A 704 -36.13 -2.84 -8.32
N LEU A 705 -35.49 -1.70 -8.03
CA LEU A 705 -35.69 -0.45 -8.77
C LEU A 705 -35.25 -0.57 -10.23
N GLU A 706 -34.15 -1.27 -10.49
CA GLU A 706 -33.66 -1.48 -11.85
C GLU A 706 -34.53 -2.47 -12.65
N GLU A 707 -35.06 -3.52 -12.03
CA GLU A 707 -36.02 -4.41 -12.69
C GLU A 707 -37.28 -3.65 -13.11
N GLN A 708 -37.79 -2.76 -12.25
CA GLN A 708 -38.90 -1.86 -12.57
C GLN A 708 -38.53 -0.95 -13.75
N ARG A 709 -37.36 -0.31 -13.74
CA ARG A 709 -36.89 0.54 -14.84
C ARG A 709 -36.76 -0.22 -16.16
N VAL A 710 -36.11 -1.38 -16.14
CA VAL A 710 -35.88 -2.24 -17.33
C VAL A 710 -37.19 -2.70 -17.97
N SER A 711 -38.24 -2.93 -17.17
CA SER A 711 -39.56 -3.28 -17.69
C SER A 711 -40.18 -2.19 -18.58
N THR A 712 -39.75 -0.93 -18.40
CA THR A 712 -40.23 0.22 -19.18
C THR A 712 -39.39 0.54 -20.42
N LEU A 713 -38.19 -0.05 -20.54
CA LEU A 713 -37.30 0.17 -21.68
C LEU A 713 -37.83 -0.55 -22.93
N ARG A 714 -37.82 0.14 -24.07
CA ARG A 714 -38.25 -0.42 -25.35
C ARG A 714 -37.27 -1.50 -25.83
N GLU A 715 -37.82 -2.56 -26.40
CA GLU A 715 -37.03 -3.52 -27.17
C GLU A 715 -36.81 -2.95 -28.57
N ASP A 716 -35.57 -2.56 -28.88
CA ASP A 716 -35.18 -2.19 -30.24
C ASP A 716 -34.77 -3.47 -31.01
N PRO A 717 -35.50 -3.88 -32.06
CA PRO A 717 -35.18 -5.05 -32.85
C PRO A 717 -33.84 -4.99 -33.61
N GLU A 718 -33.30 -3.79 -33.86
CA GLU A 718 -32.03 -3.63 -34.61
C GLU A 718 -30.80 -3.67 -33.69
N GLU A 719 -30.92 -3.25 -32.42
CA GLU A 719 -29.84 -3.32 -31.41
C GLU A 719 -29.76 -4.70 -30.70
N GLN A 720 -30.61 -5.64 -31.09
CA GLN A 720 -30.89 -6.92 -30.42
C GLN A 720 -29.70 -7.85 -30.21
N ARG A 721 -28.52 -7.61 -30.80
CA ARG A 721 -27.47 -8.62 -30.75
C ARG A 721 -26.70 -8.61 -29.43
N TYR A 722 -26.10 -7.51 -28.96
CA TYR A 722 -25.37 -7.54 -27.67
C TYR A 722 -25.24 -6.19 -26.93
N ASN A 723 -25.76 -5.05 -27.44
CA ASN A 723 -25.40 -3.71 -26.91
C ASN A 723 -26.59 -2.79 -26.56
N GLY A 724 -27.85 -3.21 -26.74
CA GLY A 724 -29.01 -2.36 -26.43
C GLY A 724 -29.10 -2.00 -24.93
N PRO A 725 -29.66 -0.83 -24.55
CA PRO A 725 -29.78 -0.40 -23.15
C PRO A 725 -30.50 -1.40 -22.25
N LYS A 726 -31.57 -2.03 -22.76
CA LYS A 726 -32.32 -3.07 -22.03
C LYS A 726 -31.46 -4.29 -21.72
N TYR A 727 -30.67 -4.76 -22.69
CA TYR A 727 -29.78 -5.90 -22.52
C TYR A 727 -28.66 -5.58 -21.51
N ARG A 728 -28.02 -4.41 -21.63
CA ARG A 728 -26.97 -3.97 -20.70
C ARG A 728 -27.47 -3.85 -19.26
N ALA A 729 -28.67 -3.29 -19.07
CA ALA A 729 -29.29 -3.22 -17.76
C ALA A 729 -29.63 -4.61 -17.19
N GLN A 730 -30.12 -5.54 -18.02
CA GLN A 730 -30.36 -6.95 -17.61
C GLN A 730 -29.06 -7.67 -17.22
N LEU A 731 -27.97 -7.47 -17.97
CA LEU A 731 -26.65 -7.99 -17.64
C LEU A 731 -26.15 -7.41 -16.31
N GLY A 732 -26.33 -6.10 -16.11
CA GLY A 732 -26.02 -5.41 -14.87
C GLY A 732 -26.80 -5.98 -13.67
N ILE A 733 -28.12 -6.14 -13.80
CA ILE A 733 -28.98 -6.77 -12.77
C ILE A 733 -28.48 -8.18 -12.45
N SER A 734 -28.11 -8.97 -13.46
CA SER A 734 -27.59 -10.33 -13.27
C SER A 734 -26.30 -10.33 -12.44
N ARG A 735 -25.41 -9.36 -12.65
CA ARG A 735 -24.18 -9.20 -11.84
C ARG A 735 -24.46 -8.72 -10.43
N LEU A 736 -25.41 -7.81 -10.25
CA LEU A 736 -25.83 -7.39 -8.91
C LEU A 736 -26.43 -8.55 -8.13
N LYS A 737 -27.22 -9.41 -8.79
CA LYS A 737 -27.76 -10.64 -8.19
C LYS A 737 -26.65 -11.60 -7.78
N GLU A 738 -25.67 -11.82 -8.66
CA GLU A 738 -24.49 -12.64 -8.36
C GLU A 738 -23.74 -12.09 -7.14
N ARG A 739 -23.36 -10.80 -7.17
CA ARG A 739 -22.67 -10.16 -6.04
C ARG A 739 -23.49 -10.20 -4.75
N ARG A 740 -24.81 -10.04 -4.84
CA ARG A 740 -25.71 -10.14 -3.68
C ARG A 740 -25.67 -11.53 -3.06
N SER A 741 -25.64 -12.59 -3.87
CA SER A 741 -25.55 -13.99 -3.41
C SER A 741 -24.18 -14.34 -2.83
N GLU A 742 -23.13 -13.59 -3.19
CA GLU A 742 -21.77 -13.76 -2.66
C GLU A 742 -21.58 -13.13 -1.27
N LEU A 743 -22.56 -12.40 -0.74
CA LEU A 743 -22.36 -11.71 0.53
C LEU A 743 -22.39 -12.70 1.72
N PRO A 744 -21.43 -12.62 2.66
CA PRO A 744 -21.38 -13.48 3.84
C PRO A 744 -22.35 -12.98 4.92
N CYS A 745 -23.66 -13.08 4.65
CA CYS A 745 -24.72 -12.77 5.60
C CYS A 745 -25.89 -13.76 5.50
N VAL A 746 -26.71 -13.82 6.56
CA VAL A 746 -27.87 -14.71 6.67
C VAL A 746 -28.84 -14.50 5.51
N GLU A 747 -29.17 -13.25 5.18
CA GLU A 747 -30.18 -12.92 4.16
C GLU A 747 -29.75 -13.37 2.76
N SER A 748 -28.47 -13.21 2.43
CA SER A 748 -27.87 -13.73 1.19
C SER A 748 -27.94 -15.25 1.14
N ALA A 749 -27.59 -15.91 2.24
CA ALA A 749 -27.62 -17.35 2.35
C ALA A 749 -29.05 -17.92 2.22
N GLU A 750 -30.05 -17.32 2.87
CA GLU A 750 -31.46 -17.71 2.76
C GLU A 750 -31.98 -17.59 1.33
N LEU A 751 -31.66 -16.48 0.67
CA LEU A 751 -32.01 -16.26 -0.74
C LEU A 751 -31.39 -17.35 -1.61
N LEU A 752 -30.08 -17.58 -1.48
CA LEU A 752 -29.35 -18.50 -2.33
C LEU A 752 -29.82 -19.95 -2.15
N VAL A 753 -30.07 -20.40 -0.92
CA VAL A 753 -30.64 -21.73 -0.65
C VAL A 753 -32.04 -21.86 -1.23
N THR A 754 -32.87 -20.81 -1.12
CA THR A 754 -34.22 -20.79 -1.69
C THR A 754 -34.18 -20.90 -3.21
N GLU A 755 -33.34 -20.11 -3.89
CA GLU A 755 -33.18 -20.13 -5.35
C GLU A 755 -32.63 -21.47 -5.85
N MET A 756 -31.59 -22.01 -5.20
CA MET A 756 -31.04 -23.32 -5.56
C MET A 756 -32.02 -24.46 -5.29
N THR A 757 -32.88 -24.37 -4.28
CA THR A 757 -33.89 -25.39 -3.99
C THR A 757 -35.03 -25.34 -5.01
N ALA A 758 -35.43 -24.13 -5.42
CA ALA A 758 -36.48 -23.93 -6.41
C ALA A 758 -36.05 -24.35 -7.84
N ASP A 759 -34.78 -24.16 -8.20
CA ASP A 759 -34.23 -24.52 -9.52
C ASP A 759 -33.04 -25.49 -9.43
N PRO A 760 -33.21 -26.77 -9.80
CA PRO A 760 -32.11 -27.74 -9.87
C PRO A 760 -30.98 -27.39 -10.85
N LYS A 761 -31.23 -26.49 -11.80
CA LYS A 761 -30.25 -26.02 -12.79
C LYS A 761 -29.66 -24.66 -12.44
N HIS A 762 -29.89 -24.16 -11.22
CA HIS A 762 -29.34 -22.89 -10.78
C HIS A 762 -27.81 -22.87 -10.94
N SER A 763 -27.26 -21.80 -11.53
CA SER A 763 -25.83 -21.70 -11.87
C SER A 763 -24.91 -21.86 -10.65
N TRP A 764 -25.35 -21.37 -9.50
CA TRP A 764 -24.62 -21.51 -8.24
C TRP A 764 -24.36 -22.95 -7.82
N ARG A 765 -25.22 -23.92 -8.16
CA ARG A 765 -24.98 -25.34 -7.83
C ARG A 765 -23.70 -25.88 -8.46
N GLY A 766 -23.32 -25.40 -9.64
CA GLY A 766 -22.07 -25.81 -10.29
C GLY A 766 -20.81 -25.18 -9.70
N ARG A 767 -20.97 -24.08 -8.94
CA ARG A 767 -19.86 -23.28 -8.37
C ARG A 767 -19.81 -23.31 -6.85
N LEU A 768 -20.80 -23.91 -6.19
CA LEU A 768 -20.99 -23.87 -4.74
C LEU A 768 -19.77 -24.43 -4.00
N HIS A 769 -19.22 -25.53 -4.51
CA HIS A 769 -18.02 -26.16 -3.95
C HIS A 769 -16.81 -25.21 -3.97
N ASP A 770 -16.48 -24.67 -5.15
CA ASP A 770 -15.35 -23.74 -5.31
C ASP A 770 -15.57 -22.46 -4.50
N PHE A 771 -16.80 -21.96 -4.46
CA PHE A 771 -17.17 -20.78 -3.70
C PHE A 771 -16.94 -20.95 -2.21
N LEU A 772 -17.43 -22.05 -1.61
CA LEU A 772 -17.30 -22.32 -0.17
C LEU A 772 -15.89 -22.74 0.27
N ASN A 773 -15.09 -23.29 -0.65
CA ASN A 773 -13.69 -23.62 -0.38
C ASN A 773 -12.79 -22.38 -0.42
N ASN A 774 -13.11 -21.41 -1.28
CA ASN A 774 -12.30 -20.20 -1.41
C ASN A 774 -12.74 -19.08 -0.45
N ASP A 775 -14.01 -19.07 -0.01
CA ASP A 775 -14.53 -18.06 0.91
C ASP A 775 -14.98 -18.68 2.25
N ARG A 776 -14.19 -18.41 3.29
CA ARG A 776 -14.40 -18.96 4.63
C ARG A 776 -15.51 -18.26 5.42
N GLN A 777 -16.09 -17.16 4.92
CA GLN A 777 -17.00 -16.31 5.70
C GLN A 777 -18.48 -16.76 5.65
N HIS A 778 -18.81 -17.84 4.93
CA HIS A 778 -20.19 -18.28 4.65
C HIS A 778 -20.78 -19.32 5.63
N GLU A 779 -20.54 -19.17 6.94
CA GLU A 779 -21.08 -20.08 7.96
C GLU A 779 -22.62 -20.22 7.91
N ASP A 780 -23.33 -19.13 7.66
CA ASP A 780 -24.79 -19.13 7.59
C ASP A 780 -25.32 -19.96 6.40
N LEU A 781 -24.62 -19.92 5.26
CA LEU A 781 -24.96 -20.71 4.08
C LEU A 781 -24.74 -22.21 4.33
N LEU A 782 -23.62 -22.58 4.94
CA LEU A 782 -23.34 -23.97 5.34
C LEU A 782 -24.41 -24.48 6.31
N ARG A 783 -24.78 -23.68 7.32
CA ARG A 783 -25.83 -24.02 8.29
C ARG A 783 -27.18 -24.20 7.62
N LEU A 784 -27.58 -23.28 6.73
CA LEU A 784 -28.86 -23.35 6.04
C LEU A 784 -28.92 -24.55 5.08
N ILE A 785 -27.90 -24.79 4.26
CA ILE A 785 -27.85 -25.97 3.38
C ILE A 785 -27.91 -27.26 4.19
N THR A 786 -27.21 -27.34 5.32
CA THR A 786 -27.27 -28.51 6.21
C THR A 786 -28.68 -28.77 6.72
N ASN A 787 -29.40 -27.72 7.12
CA ASN A 787 -30.72 -27.85 7.76
C ASN A 787 -31.90 -27.93 6.79
N THR A 788 -31.84 -27.23 5.66
CA THR A 788 -32.99 -27.05 4.74
C THR A 788 -32.67 -27.41 3.30
N GLY A 789 -31.39 -27.64 2.96
CA GLY A 789 -30.98 -28.07 1.63
C GLY A 789 -31.41 -29.50 1.32
N GLY A 790 -31.67 -29.78 0.05
CA GLY A 790 -31.82 -31.17 -0.42
C GLY A 790 -30.48 -31.92 -0.38
N ALA A 791 -30.53 -33.25 -0.39
CA ALA A 791 -29.34 -34.11 -0.28
C ALA A 791 -28.22 -33.80 -1.29
N GLU A 792 -28.56 -33.39 -2.54
CA GLU A 792 -27.55 -32.96 -3.51
C GLU A 792 -26.74 -31.74 -3.04
N LEU A 793 -27.40 -30.73 -2.45
CA LEU A 793 -26.71 -29.54 -1.94
C LEU A 793 -25.89 -29.89 -0.70
N GLN A 794 -26.44 -30.71 0.19
CA GLN A 794 -25.74 -31.20 1.38
C GLN A 794 -24.47 -31.97 1.00
N LYS A 795 -24.53 -32.80 -0.04
CA LYS A 795 -23.34 -33.50 -0.57
C LYS A 795 -22.25 -32.52 -1.01
N GLN A 796 -22.62 -31.44 -1.70
CA GLN A 796 -21.66 -30.48 -2.25
C GLN A 796 -20.92 -29.67 -1.19
N ILE A 797 -21.50 -29.49 0.00
CA ILE A 797 -20.88 -28.71 1.07
C ILE A 797 -19.96 -29.53 1.99
N ILE A 798 -20.00 -30.87 1.92
CA ILE A 798 -19.16 -31.74 2.78
C ILE A 798 -17.67 -31.37 2.68
N PRO A 799 -17.08 -31.17 1.48
CA PRO A 799 -15.67 -30.79 1.40
C PRO A 799 -15.36 -29.44 2.08
N ALA A 800 -16.27 -28.46 2.02
CA ALA A 800 -16.07 -27.17 2.68
C ALA A 800 -16.19 -27.25 4.22
N LEU A 801 -16.99 -28.19 4.73
CA LEU A 801 -17.03 -28.52 6.16
C LEU A 801 -15.75 -29.24 6.61
N GLU A 802 -15.16 -30.05 5.73
CA GLU A 802 -13.93 -30.80 5.97
C GLU A 802 -12.68 -29.91 5.92
N ASN A 803 -12.53 -29.07 4.90
CA ASN A 803 -11.34 -28.25 4.66
C ASN A 803 -11.13 -27.12 5.69
N HIS A 804 -12.15 -26.79 6.49
CA HIS A 804 -12.08 -25.78 7.55
C HIS A 804 -12.81 -26.26 8.81
N PRO A 805 -12.26 -27.24 9.53
CA PRO A 805 -13.00 -28.03 10.51
C PRO A 805 -13.16 -27.34 11.87
N ILE A 806 -13.64 -26.09 11.89
CA ILE A 806 -14.00 -25.38 13.13
C ILE A 806 -15.17 -26.09 13.86
N PRO A 807 -15.36 -25.86 15.18
CA PRO A 807 -16.36 -26.60 15.96
C PRO A 807 -17.78 -26.52 15.39
N SER A 808 -18.20 -25.36 14.87
CA SER A 808 -19.50 -25.18 14.23
C SER A 808 -19.67 -26.06 12.98
N ARG A 809 -18.67 -26.10 12.09
CA ARG A 809 -18.70 -26.92 10.87
C ARG A 809 -18.64 -28.41 11.17
N ARG A 810 -17.85 -28.82 12.17
CA ARG A 810 -17.84 -30.22 12.64
C ARG A 810 -19.21 -30.66 13.14
N GLU A 811 -19.92 -29.79 13.86
CA GLU A 811 -21.27 -30.09 14.32
C GLU A 811 -22.26 -30.24 13.16
N LEU A 812 -22.15 -29.39 12.14
CA LEU A 812 -22.93 -29.54 10.90
C LEU A 812 -22.61 -30.87 10.20
N LEU A 813 -21.33 -31.24 10.11
CA LEU A 813 -20.89 -32.50 9.50
C LEU A 813 -21.42 -33.72 10.28
N ARG A 814 -21.36 -33.71 11.61
CA ARG A 814 -21.96 -34.73 12.48
C ARG A 814 -23.46 -34.84 12.27
N LYS A 815 -24.14 -33.70 12.17
CA LYS A 815 -25.58 -33.67 11.91
C LYS A 815 -25.92 -34.38 10.59
N LEU A 816 -25.13 -34.16 9.54
CA LEU A 816 -25.26 -34.90 8.26
C LEU A 816 -24.97 -36.40 8.44
N ALA A 817 -23.96 -36.78 9.22
CA ALA A 817 -23.58 -38.17 9.47
C ALA A 817 -24.57 -38.98 10.34
N LEU A 818 -25.29 -38.30 11.24
CA LEU A 818 -26.25 -38.89 12.19
C LEU A 818 -27.68 -38.98 11.65
N HIS A 819 -27.97 -38.35 10.51
CA HIS A 819 -29.16 -38.65 9.69
C HIS A 819 -30.53 -38.33 10.36
N GLU A 820 -30.55 -37.67 11.53
CA GLU A 820 -31.79 -37.56 12.34
C GLU A 820 -32.93 -36.77 11.65
N GLU A 821 -32.61 -35.89 10.67
CA GLU A 821 -33.56 -34.95 10.08
C GLU A 821 -33.83 -35.11 8.56
N LEU A 822 -33.16 -36.03 7.85
CA LEU A 822 -33.25 -36.15 6.37
C LEU A 822 -34.50 -36.86 5.81
N ARG A 823 -35.53 -37.08 6.64
CA ARG A 823 -36.63 -38.07 6.50
C ARG A 823 -37.56 -38.01 5.26
N ASN A 824 -37.26 -37.27 4.20
CA ASN A 824 -38.18 -37.07 3.06
C ASN A 824 -37.55 -37.24 1.66
N LEU A 825 -36.42 -37.93 1.49
CA LEU A 825 -35.69 -38.02 0.21
C LEU A 825 -35.55 -39.45 -0.37
N ASP A 826 -35.02 -39.55 -1.59
CA ASP A 826 -34.62 -40.81 -2.23
C ASP A 826 -33.54 -41.48 -1.38
N ALA A 827 -33.86 -42.64 -0.81
CA ALA A 827 -33.00 -43.37 0.12
C ALA A 827 -31.57 -43.59 -0.41
N SER A 828 -31.40 -43.71 -1.74
CA SER A 828 -30.08 -43.95 -2.34
C SER A 828 -29.13 -42.75 -2.26
N LEU A 829 -29.66 -41.53 -2.36
CA LEU A 829 -28.86 -40.31 -2.28
C LEU A 829 -28.59 -39.92 -0.83
N GLU A 830 -29.56 -40.19 0.04
CA GLU A 830 -29.44 -40.04 1.49
C GLU A 830 -28.29 -40.90 2.04
N ASP A 831 -28.25 -42.18 1.64
CA ASP A 831 -27.15 -43.09 1.98
C ASP A 831 -25.78 -42.58 1.49
N SER A 832 -25.73 -41.92 0.33
CA SER A 832 -24.48 -41.34 -0.18
C SER A 832 -24.02 -40.13 0.64
N VAL A 833 -24.92 -39.18 0.97
CA VAL A 833 -24.56 -38.00 1.78
C VAL A 833 -24.05 -38.43 3.14
N VAL A 834 -24.75 -39.36 3.78
CA VAL A 834 -24.37 -39.86 5.12
C VAL A 834 -23.07 -40.64 5.04
N GLY A 835 -22.87 -41.44 4.00
CA GLY A 835 -21.62 -42.15 3.75
C GLY A 835 -20.43 -41.19 3.57
N ASP A 836 -20.59 -40.17 2.74
CA ASP A 836 -19.56 -39.15 2.47
C ASP A 836 -19.26 -38.32 3.72
N ALA A 837 -20.28 -37.94 4.49
CA ALA A 837 -20.14 -37.19 5.74
C ALA A 837 -19.43 -38.01 6.82
N ARG A 838 -19.77 -39.31 6.96
CA ARG A 838 -19.05 -40.22 7.87
C ARG A 838 -17.60 -40.44 7.45
N ALA A 839 -17.33 -40.50 6.15
CA ALA A 839 -15.96 -40.63 5.65
C ALA A 839 -15.14 -39.37 5.94
N ALA A 840 -15.74 -38.18 5.79
CA ALA A 840 -15.11 -36.92 6.17
C ALA A 840 -14.88 -36.82 7.69
N GLU A 841 -15.87 -37.19 8.50
CA GLU A 841 -15.73 -37.24 9.96
C GLU A 841 -14.60 -38.19 10.38
N ALA A 842 -14.54 -39.40 9.79
CA ALA A 842 -13.47 -40.36 10.07
C ALA A 842 -12.08 -39.84 9.66
N ARG A 843 -11.98 -39.03 8.59
CA ARG A 843 -10.72 -38.38 8.21
C ARG A 843 -10.31 -37.29 9.21
N LEU A 844 -11.26 -36.48 9.68
CA LEU A 844 -11.01 -35.48 10.73
C LEU A 844 -10.64 -36.13 12.06
N GLU A 845 -11.30 -37.23 12.44
CA GLU A 845 -10.93 -38.04 13.61
C GLU A 845 -9.53 -38.65 13.46
N ALA A 846 -9.18 -39.15 12.28
CA ALA A 846 -7.84 -39.65 12.00
C ALA A 846 -6.79 -38.54 12.06
N LEU A 847 -7.11 -37.33 11.58
CA LEU A 847 -6.24 -36.15 11.68
C LEU A 847 -6.05 -35.71 13.14
N GLU A 848 -7.12 -35.69 13.92
CA GLU A 848 -7.09 -35.38 15.36
C GLU A 848 -6.25 -36.41 16.13
N ALA A 849 -6.33 -37.69 15.75
CA ALA A 849 -5.58 -38.80 16.35
C ALA A 849 -4.13 -38.93 15.83
N LYS A 850 -3.78 -38.32 14.69
CA LYS A 850 -2.44 -38.41 14.09
C LYS A 850 -1.41 -37.80 15.06
N PRO A 851 -0.33 -38.51 15.43
CA PRO A 851 0.67 -37.97 16.35
C PRO A 851 1.30 -36.69 15.81
N LEU A 852 1.41 -35.63 16.62
CA LEU A 852 2.05 -34.37 16.23
C LEU A 852 3.52 -34.58 15.83
N ALA A 853 4.17 -35.60 16.38
CA ALA A 853 5.51 -36.06 15.99
C ALA A 853 5.63 -36.41 14.49
N GLU A 854 4.56 -36.94 13.88
CA GLU A 854 4.50 -37.28 12.45
C GLU A 854 4.26 -36.06 11.55
N MET A 855 3.74 -34.96 12.12
CA MET A 855 3.52 -33.67 11.43
C MET A 855 4.70 -32.72 11.55
N ARG A 856 5.68 -33.05 12.40
CA ARG A 856 6.96 -32.33 12.46
C ARG A 856 7.64 -32.44 11.10
N ARG A 857 8.39 -31.40 10.72
CA ARG A 857 9.34 -31.47 9.62
C ARG A 857 10.16 -32.74 9.80
N THR A 858 9.95 -33.70 8.90
CA THR A 858 10.66 -34.97 8.98
C THR A 858 12.13 -34.65 8.78
N GLU A 859 12.93 -34.68 9.85
CA GLU A 859 14.35 -34.92 9.72
C GLU A 859 14.43 -36.34 9.16
N LEU A 860 14.46 -36.46 7.84
CA LEU A 860 14.98 -37.66 7.20
C LEU A 860 16.43 -37.74 7.70
N VAL A 861 16.60 -38.51 8.77
CA VAL A 861 17.89 -39.03 9.21
C VAL A 861 18.56 -39.49 7.94
N ALA A 862 19.61 -38.77 7.52
CA ALA A 862 20.38 -39.12 6.34
C ALA A 862 20.63 -40.63 6.44
N PRO A 863 20.27 -41.43 5.42
CA PRO A 863 20.50 -42.87 5.49
C PRO A 863 21.97 -43.01 5.85
N GLN A 864 22.25 -43.55 7.04
CA GLN A 864 23.61 -43.86 7.42
C GLN A 864 24.12 -44.71 6.27
N SER A 865 25.07 -44.19 5.52
CA SER A 865 25.76 -44.96 4.50
C SER A 865 26.29 -46.17 5.23
N ASP A 866 25.67 -47.33 5.00
CA ASP A 866 26.25 -48.62 5.33
C ASP A 866 27.59 -48.66 4.59
N GLU A 867 28.65 -48.22 5.26
CA GLU A 867 30.01 -48.39 4.80
C GLU A 867 30.20 -49.89 4.62
N GLY A 868 30.32 -50.29 3.36
CA GLY A 868 30.39 -51.67 2.93
C GLY A 868 31.45 -52.43 3.71
N GLN A 869 31.00 -53.48 4.40
CA GLN A 869 31.83 -54.66 4.62
C GLN A 869 32.11 -55.29 3.25
N SER A 870 33.25 -54.92 2.65
CA SER A 870 33.81 -55.65 1.53
C SER A 870 34.40 -56.96 2.04
N GLU A 871 33.64 -58.05 1.88
CA GLU A 871 34.20 -59.41 1.85
C GLU A 871 35.04 -59.57 0.58
N ASP A 872 36.35 -59.33 0.69
CA ASP A 872 37.31 -59.83 -0.30
C ASP A 872 37.67 -61.28 0.03
N ALA A 873 37.01 -62.18 -0.69
CA ALA A 873 37.48 -63.54 -0.92
C ALA A 873 38.37 -63.57 -2.17
N ASP A 874 39.35 -64.49 -2.12
CA ASP A 874 40.23 -64.99 -3.18
C ASP A 874 41.57 -64.28 -3.44
N GLY A 875 42.62 -64.86 -2.84
CA GLY A 875 43.32 -65.92 -3.57
C GLY A 875 44.71 -65.62 -4.14
N ASN A 876 45.72 -66.04 -3.35
CA ASN A 876 46.95 -66.74 -3.75
C ASN A 876 48.06 -66.08 -4.61
N ALA A 877 49.20 -65.95 -3.91
CA ALA A 877 50.52 -66.53 -4.20
C ALA A 877 51.52 -65.77 -5.11
N VAL A 878 52.73 -65.48 -4.57
CA VAL A 878 54.00 -66.22 -4.80
C VAL A 878 55.22 -65.43 -4.25
N SER A 879 56.03 -66.11 -3.40
CA SER A 879 57.47 -65.93 -3.03
C SER A 879 58.02 -64.55 -2.59
N GLY A 880 58.94 -64.41 -1.63
CA GLY A 880 59.78 -65.36 -0.90
C GLY A 880 60.77 -64.62 0.02
N GLU A 881 61.45 -65.43 0.85
CA GLU A 881 62.39 -65.15 1.97
C GLU A 881 61.79 -64.71 3.32
#